data_AF-A0A9J5XLG0-F1
#
_entry.id   AF-A0A9J5XLG0-F1
#
_cell.length_a   1.000
_cell.length_b   1.000
_cell.length_c   1.000
_cell.angle_alpha   90.00
_cell.angle_beta   90.00
_cell.angle_gamma   90.00
#
_symmetry.space_group_name_H-M   'P 1'
#
loop_
_entity.id
_entity.type
_entity.pdbx_description
1 polymer ?
#
loop_
_entity_poly.entity_id
_entity_poly.type
_entity_poly.pdbx_seq_one_letter_code
_entity_poly.pdbx_strand_id
1 'polypeptide(L)'
;MSTSHKAHCLTLPYPLQGHINPMLQFSKRLQSKRVEITIATTKSFLKKMKELPTSVSIEAISDGLPPSYLKLQKMSTSHKAHCLILPFQGQSHINPMLQFSKRLQSKRVKITIATTKSFLKNMKELPTSVSIEAISDGYDDGGRDQAGSFVAYVTRFKEIGSDTLSQLIQKLANSGCPVNCIVYDPFLPWAVEVAKNFGLISAAFFTQNCAVDNIYYHVHKGVIKLPPTQDDEEILIPGFSRQLAIGYTFVIVPEAERILEMLVNQFSNLDKVDWVLINSFYELEKQVIDYMSKIYPIKTIGPTIPSIYLDKRLHDDKEYGLSVFKPMTNECLNWLNHQPINSVVYVSFGSITNLEAEQMLELAWGLKNSNNNFLWVVRSTEESKLPKNFLEELKLTSGNNKGLVVSWCPQLQVLEHESTGCFLTHCGWNSILEAISLGVPMVTMPQWADQPTNAELVKDIWEIGVRAKQDEKGIVRREIIEECIKLVMEEEEGKLIRENAKKWKEMARNTVDEGGSSDKNIEEFVSKLMSTSHKAHCLILPYPFQGHINPMLQFSKRLQSKHVEITIATTKSFLKKMKELPTSVSIEVISDGYDDGGIDQAKTYEAYLTRFKEVGSDTLSQLIQKLENSGCPVNCIVYDPFLPWVVKVAKKIGLISAAFFTQNCTVANIYYHVHKGVIKLSPTQNDEKILIPGFSCPIEASDVPTFVIDWMSKIYPIKTIGPTIPSMYLDKRLHDDKEYGLSIFKPMTNECLNWLNHQPISSVLYVSFGSLAKLESEQMLELAWGLKNSKELLVGS
;
A
#
# COMPACT_ATOMS: atom_id res chain seq x y z
N MET A 1 -62.71 0.34 -37.51
CA MET A 1 -61.55 1.25 -37.46
C MET A 1 -60.39 0.50 -36.81
N SER A 2 -59.31 0.20 -37.54
CA SER A 2 -58.16 -0.54 -36.98
C SER A 2 -57.26 0.41 -36.18
N THR A 3 -57.06 0.13 -34.90
CA THR A 3 -56.07 0.81 -34.06
C THR A 3 -54.67 0.33 -34.44
N SER A 4 -53.89 1.14 -35.17
CA SER A 4 -52.49 0.83 -35.45
C SER A 4 -51.67 0.95 -34.17
N HIS A 5 -51.21 -0.16 -33.60
CA HIS A 5 -50.24 -0.13 -32.50
C HIS A 5 -48.89 0.40 -33.01
N LYS A 6 -48.48 1.59 -32.54
CA LYS A 6 -47.11 2.08 -32.70
C LYS A 6 -46.20 1.29 -31.77
N ALA A 7 -45.05 0.84 -32.24
CA ALA A 7 -44.06 0.19 -31.39
C ALA A 7 -43.49 1.22 -30.39
N HIS A 8 -43.40 0.86 -29.11
CA HIS A 8 -42.85 1.71 -28.04
C HIS A 8 -41.60 1.03 -27.45
N CYS A 9 -40.50 1.78 -27.38
CA CYS A 9 -39.23 1.33 -26.86
C CYS A 9 -38.87 2.09 -25.57
N LEU A 10 -38.66 1.37 -24.46
CA LEU A 10 -38.11 1.94 -23.23
C LEU A 10 -36.59 1.75 -23.24
N THR A 11 -35.85 2.82 -22.99
CA THR A 11 -34.38 2.81 -22.94
C THR A 11 -33.88 3.22 -21.56
N LEU A 12 -32.90 2.47 -21.04
CA LEU A 12 -32.33 2.62 -19.70
C LEU A 12 -30.82 2.87 -19.81
N PRO A 13 -30.39 4.08 -20.22
CA PRO A 13 -28.96 4.39 -20.34
C PRO A 13 -28.30 4.44 -18.96
N TYR A 14 -27.03 4.04 -18.91
CA TYR A 14 -26.20 4.30 -17.74
C TYR A 14 -26.11 5.82 -17.50
N PRO A 15 -26.29 6.32 -16.25
CA PRO A 15 -26.44 7.75 -15.96
C PRO A 15 -25.11 8.50 -15.97
N LEU A 16 -24.42 8.46 -17.11
CA LEU A 16 -23.22 9.24 -17.44
C LEU A 16 -23.40 9.88 -18.82
N GLN A 17 -22.86 11.09 -18.98
CA GLN A 17 -23.01 11.89 -20.20
C GLN A 17 -22.50 11.16 -21.46
N GLY A 18 -21.42 10.39 -21.33
CA GLY A 18 -20.85 9.58 -22.43
C GLY A 18 -21.77 8.48 -22.95
N HIS A 19 -22.74 8.01 -22.16
CA HIS A 19 -23.69 6.96 -22.56
C HIS A 19 -25.04 7.52 -23.00
N ILE A 20 -25.45 8.68 -22.47
CA ILE A 20 -26.74 9.29 -22.78
C ILE A 20 -26.75 9.95 -24.16
N ASN A 21 -25.66 10.63 -24.56
CA ASN A 21 -25.61 11.31 -25.87
C ASN A 21 -25.77 10.33 -27.05
N PRO A 22 -25.06 9.18 -27.08
CA PRO A 22 -25.29 8.16 -28.11
C PRO A 22 -26.70 7.58 -28.08
N MET A 23 -27.26 7.34 -26.89
CA MET A 23 -28.61 6.81 -26.74
C MET A 23 -29.68 7.81 -27.22
N LEU A 24 -29.50 9.11 -26.99
CA LEU A 24 -30.37 10.15 -27.54
C LEU A 24 -30.33 10.21 -29.07
N GLN A 25 -29.15 10.04 -29.68
CA GLN A 25 -29.04 9.97 -31.14
C GLN A 25 -29.70 8.71 -31.70
N PHE A 26 -29.53 7.57 -31.02
CA PHE A 26 -30.22 6.32 -31.35
C PHE A 26 -31.74 6.47 -31.25
N SER A 27 -32.24 7.11 -30.19
CA SER A 27 -33.66 7.41 -30.01
C SER A 27 -34.21 8.28 -31.13
N LYS A 28 -33.50 9.34 -31.54
CA LYS A 28 -33.91 10.18 -32.68
C LYS A 28 -34.02 9.39 -33.99
N ARG A 29 -33.13 8.41 -34.22
CA ARG A 29 -33.17 7.54 -35.42
C ARG A 29 -34.35 6.56 -35.39
N LEU A 30 -34.73 6.06 -34.22
CA LEU A 30 -35.89 5.18 -34.07
C LEU A 30 -37.22 5.94 -34.21
N GLN A 31 -37.26 7.21 -33.76
CA GLN A 31 -38.43 8.08 -33.97
C GLN A 31 -38.70 8.38 -35.45
N SER A 32 -37.66 8.54 -36.26
CA SER A 32 -37.83 8.71 -37.73
C SER A 32 -38.43 7.46 -38.40
N LYS A 33 -38.44 6.32 -37.71
CA LYS A 33 -39.08 5.06 -38.11
C LYS A 33 -40.45 4.83 -37.45
N ARG A 34 -41.05 5.88 -36.87
CA ARG A 34 -42.38 5.85 -36.19
C ARG A 34 -42.44 4.96 -34.94
N VAL A 35 -41.30 4.76 -34.26
CA VAL A 35 -41.23 4.09 -32.94
C VAL A 35 -41.29 5.17 -31.85
N GLU A 36 -42.20 5.01 -30.89
CA GLU A 36 -42.29 5.87 -29.71
C GLU A 36 -41.21 5.46 -28.70
N ILE A 37 -40.61 6.42 -27.98
CA ILE A 37 -39.44 6.12 -27.14
C ILE A 37 -39.52 6.88 -25.84
N THR A 38 -39.38 6.15 -24.73
CA THR A 38 -39.16 6.69 -23.40
C THR A 38 -37.74 6.41 -22.93
N ILE A 39 -37.05 7.40 -22.41
CA ILE A 39 -35.78 7.24 -21.69
C ILE A 39 -36.07 7.28 -20.20
N ALA A 40 -35.85 6.17 -19.50
CA ALA A 40 -35.93 6.15 -18.04
C ALA A 40 -34.55 6.44 -17.44
N THR A 41 -34.48 7.45 -16.56
CA THR A 41 -33.25 7.82 -15.83
C THR A 41 -33.56 8.13 -14.37
N THR A 42 -32.51 8.19 -13.53
CA THR A 42 -32.67 8.42 -12.09
C THR A 42 -33.10 9.85 -11.79
N LYS A 43 -33.85 10.07 -10.71
CA LYS A 43 -34.28 11.42 -10.27
C LYS A 43 -33.08 12.32 -9.97
N SER A 44 -32.03 11.76 -9.39
CA SER A 44 -30.74 12.43 -9.15
C SER A 44 -30.10 12.96 -10.43
N PHE A 45 -30.06 12.13 -11.48
CA PHE A 45 -29.42 12.51 -12.74
C PHE A 45 -30.26 13.51 -13.54
N LEU A 46 -31.59 13.34 -13.55
CA LEU A 46 -32.51 14.27 -14.22
C LEU A 46 -32.35 15.70 -13.70
N LYS A 47 -32.13 15.89 -12.38
CA LYS A 47 -31.86 17.20 -11.77
C LYS A 47 -30.53 17.83 -12.22
N LYS A 48 -29.57 17.04 -12.69
CA LYS A 48 -28.26 17.50 -13.13
C LYS A 48 -28.24 17.85 -14.62
N MET A 49 -29.22 17.41 -15.41
CA MET A 49 -29.35 17.80 -16.81
C MET A 49 -29.80 19.27 -16.91
N LYS A 50 -29.01 20.10 -17.60
CA LYS A 50 -29.34 21.51 -17.82
C LYS A 50 -30.32 21.73 -18.98
N GLU A 51 -30.38 20.79 -19.94
CA GLU A 51 -31.26 20.84 -21.11
C GLU A 51 -31.93 19.49 -21.33
N LEU A 52 -33.25 19.50 -21.48
CA LEU A 52 -34.05 18.31 -21.77
C LEU A 52 -34.42 18.30 -23.26
N PRO A 53 -34.12 17.22 -24.00
CA PRO A 53 -34.51 17.11 -25.40
C PRO A 53 -36.03 17.00 -25.52
N THR A 54 -36.64 17.94 -26.25
CA THR A 54 -38.10 18.02 -26.44
C THR A 54 -38.67 16.89 -27.31
N SER A 55 -37.81 16.18 -28.05
CA SER A 55 -38.24 15.16 -28.99
C SER A 55 -38.48 13.79 -28.38
N VAL A 56 -38.01 13.48 -27.16
CA VAL A 56 -38.09 12.14 -26.54
C VAL A 56 -38.74 12.25 -25.15
N SER A 57 -39.64 11.34 -24.79
CA SER A 57 -40.20 11.32 -23.43
C SER A 57 -39.14 10.81 -22.45
N ILE A 58 -39.01 11.49 -21.31
CA ILE A 58 -38.04 11.12 -20.26
C ILE A 58 -38.83 10.87 -18.97
N GLU A 59 -38.65 9.69 -18.39
CA GLU A 59 -39.27 9.33 -17.11
C GLU A 59 -38.23 9.18 -16.00
N ALA A 60 -38.58 9.70 -14.83
CA ALA A 60 -37.73 9.65 -13.64
C ALA A 60 -38.07 8.43 -12.79
N ILE A 61 -37.18 7.44 -12.76
CA ILE A 61 -37.32 6.28 -11.87
C ILE A 61 -36.71 6.57 -10.50
N SER A 62 -37.26 5.96 -9.45
CA SER A 62 -36.75 6.09 -8.09
C SER A 62 -35.32 5.55 -8.02
N ASP A 63 -34.44 6.26 -7.31
CA ASP A 63 -33.02 5.91 -7.20
C ASP A 63 -32.78 4.61 -6.39
N GLY A 64 -33.83 3.95 -5.88
CA GLY A 64 -33.77 2.66 -5.16
C GLY A 64 -33.05 2.72 -3.81
N LEU A 65 -32.48 3.86 -3.46
CA LEU A 65 -31.73 4.08 -2.23
C LEU A 65 -32.69 4.48 -1.10
N PRO A 66 -32.64 3.80 0.07
CA PRO A 66 -33.47 4.17 1.21
C PRO A 66 -33.17 5.61 1.68
N PRO A 67 -34.14 6.34 2.27
CA PRO A 67 -33.95 7.70 2.77
C PRO A 67 -32.79 7.86 3.79
N SER A 68 -32.36 6.77 4.42
CA SER A 68 -31.17 6.71 5.28
C SER A 68 -29.87 6.98 4.53
N TYR A 69 -29.80 6.76 3.21
CA TYR A 69 -28.61 7.01 2.40
C TYR A 69 -28.37 8.51 2.16
N LEU A 70 -29.44 9.32 2.11
CA LEU A 70 -29.36 10.78 1.99
C LEU A 70 -29.04 11.47 3.33
N LYS A 71 -29.38 10.83 4.46
CA LYS A 71 -28.92 11.28 5.79
C LYS A 71 -27.45 10.95 6.05
N LEU A 72 -26.91 9.88 5.44
CA LEU A 72 -25.49 9.52 5.55
C LEU A 72 -24.54 10.43 4.75
N GLN A 73 -25.00 11.11 3.69
CA GLN A 73 -24.17 12.10 2.97
C GLN A 73 -24.06 13.47 3.66
N LYS A 74 -24.94 13.77 4.62
CA LYS A 74 -24.91 15.04 5.37
C LYS A 74 -24.41 14.88 6.81
N MET A 75 -24.10 13.67 7.26
CA MET A 75 -23.57 13.39 8.60
C MET A 75 -22.52 12.25 8.57
N SER A 76 -21.43 12.43 7.82
CA SER A 76 -20.05 12.16 8.31
C SER A 76 -19.04 12.56 7.22
N THR A 77 -18.16 13.50 7.50
CA THR A 77 -16.85 13.62 6.85
C THR A 77 -15.92 12.57 7.46
N SER A 78 -16.33 11.30 7.38
CA SER A 78 -15.55 10.18 7.87
C SER A 78 -14.31 10.02 6.99
N HIS A 79 -13.16 10.43 7.53
CA HIS A 79 -11.87 10.18 6.91
C HIS A 79 -11.57 8.69 7.04
N LYS A 80 -10.94 8.15 6.01
CA LYS A 80 -10.57 6.74 5.88
C LYS A 80 -9.55 6.31 6.95
N ALA A 81 -8.52 7.13 7.12
CA ALA A 81 -7.46 6.98 8.11
C ALA A 81 -6.90 8.36 8.44
N HIS A 82 -6.05 8.45 9.46
CA HIS A 82 -5.33 9.65 9.85
C HIS A 82 -3.82 9.40 9.81
N CYS A 83 -3.10 10.13 8.96
CA CYS A 83 -1.64 10.13 8.92
C CYS A 83 -1.08 11.39 9.57
N LEU A 84 -0.09 11.19 10.45
CA LEU A 84 0.76 12.24 10.98
C LEU A 84 2.05 12.28 10.15
N ILE A 85 2.34 13.44 9.55
CA ILE A 85 3.49 13.63 8.66
C ILE A 85 4.57 14.40 9.42
N LEU A 86 5.76 13.83 9.54
CA LEU A 86 6.89 14.42 10.27
C LEU A 86 8.08 14.64 9.32
N PRO A 87 8.14 15.79 8.62
CA PRO A 87 9.26 16.12 7.77
C PRO A 87 10.52 16.54 8.56
N PHE A 88 11.69 16.39 7.94
CA PHE A 88 12.88 17.11 8.37
C PHE A 88 12.68 18.62 8.12
N GLN A 89 13.21 19.48 8.98
CA GLN A 89 12.87 20.91 9.03
C GLN A 89 13.63 21.73 7.96
N GLY A 90 13.40 21.40 6.70
CA GLY A 90 13.94 22.09 5.53
C GLY A 90 12.93 22.10 4.39
N GLN A 91 12.86 23.20 3.64
CA GLN A 91 11.89 23.36 2.55
C GLN A 91 11.98 22.24 1.50
N SER A 92 13.18 21.74 1.20
CA SER A 92 13.40 20.61 0.29
C SER A 92 12.85 19.27 0.78
N HIS A 93 12.59 19.13 2.09
CA HIS A 93 12.01 17.90 2.66
C HIS A 93 10.50 18.05 2.87
N ILE A 94 10.09 19.22 3.37
CA ILE A 94 8.69 19.52 3.67
C ILE A 94 7.83 19.57 2.41
N ASN A 95 8.32 20.18 1.32
CA ASN A 95 7.52 20.38 0.11
C ASN A 95 7.11 19.06 -0.56
N PRO A 96 8.03 18.08 -0.80
CA PRO A 96 7.66 16.74 -1.28
C PRO A 96 6.64 16.04 -0.39
N MET A 97 6.82 16.07 0.93
CA MET A 97 5.92 15.41 1.88
C MET A 97 4.55 16.09 1.95
N LEU A 98 4.49 17.41 1.78
CA LEU A 98 3.22 18.15 1.66
C LEU A 98 2.50 17.78 0.37
N GLN A 99 3.20 17.64 -0.75
CA GLN A 99 2.59 17.20 -2.01
C GLN A 99 2.05 15.78 -1.92
N PHE A 100 2.83 14.86 -1.33
CA PHE A 100 2.34 13.53 -0.99
C PHE A 100 1.10 13.58 -0.06
N SER A 101 1.08 14.50 0.91
CA SER A 101 -0.08 14.69 1.79
C SER A 101 -1.34 15.11 1.04
N LYS A 102 -1.24 16.05 0.09
CA LYS A 102 -2.37 16.45 -0.77
C LYS A 102 -2.91 15.27 -1.59
N ARG A 103 -2.03 14.38 -2.06
CA ARG A 103 -2.43 13.12 -2.73
C ARG A 103 -3.18 12.18 -1.79
N LEU A 104 -2.73 12.03 -0.55
CA LEU A 104 -3.43 11.21 0.44
C LEU A 104 -4.80 11.80 0.81
N GLN A 105 -4.91 13.12 0.92
CA GLN A 105 -6.18 13.81 1.16
C GLN A 105 -7.21 13.55 0.05
N SER A 106 -6.78 13.57 -1.22
CA SER A 106 -7.68 13.25 -2.35
C SER A 106 -8.23 11.82 -2.27
N LYS A 107 -7.49 10.90 -1.63
CA LYS A 107 -7.89 9.53 -1.32
C LYS A 107 -8.64 9.39 0.02
N ARG A 108 -9.08 10.51 0.62
CA ARG A 108 -9.86 10.62 1.89
C ARG A 108 -9.08 10.31 3.17
N VAL A 109 -7.76 10.41 3.15
CA VAL A 109 -6.93 10.29 4.36
C VAL A 109 -6.83 11.67 5.04
N LYS A 110 -7.11 11.73 6.35
CA LYS A 110 -6.85 12.92 7.16
C LYS A 110 -5.34 13.09 7.33
N ILE A 111 -4.86 14.31 7.17
CA ILE A 111 -3.45 14.65 7.31
C ILE A 111 -3.28 15.70 8.40
N THR A 112 -2.34 15.44 9.31
CA THR A 112 -1.73 16.45 10.18
C THR A 112 -0.24 16.46 9.91
N ILE A 113 0.34 17.64 9.66
CA ILE A 113 1.79 17.82 9.51
C ILE A 113 2.34 18.32 10.85
N ALA A 114 3.30 17.60 11.42
CA ALA A 114 4.04 17.99 12.60
C ALA A 114 5.32 18.72 12.18
N THR A 115 5.44 19.99 12.52
CA THR A 115 6.66 20.78 12.30
C THR A 115 7.17 21.33 13.63
N THR A 116 8.39 21.84 13.65
CA THR A 116 8.96 22.42 14.86
C THR A 116 8.38 23.80 15.14
N LYS A 117 8.27 24.16 16.42
CA LYS A 117 7.85 25.51 16.83
C LYS A 117 8.76 26.60 16.26
N SER A 118 10.06 26.34 16.20
CA SER A 118 11.07 27.24 15.62
C SER A 118 10.80 27.49 14.13
N PHE A 119 10.53 26.44 13.36
CA PHE A 119 10.19 26.56 11.94
C PHE A 119 8.86 27.29 11.71
N LEU A 120 7.82 26.97 12.50
CA LEU A 120 6.52 27.64 12.46
C LEU A 120 6.61 29.15 12.67
N LYS A 121 7.48 29.63 13.56
CA LYS A 121 7.70 31.07 13.80
C LYS A 121 8.28 31.80 12.58
N ASN A 122 9.11 31.11 11.79
CA ASN A 122 9.77 31.67 10.62
C ASN A 122 8.93 31.56 9.34
N MET A 123 7.78 30.90 9.40
CA MET A 123 6.89 30.72 8.26
C MET A 123 6.06 31.98 8.00
N LYS A 124 6.10 32.45 6.75
CA LYS A 124 5.33 33.61 6.31
C LYS A 124 3.90 33.26 5.93
N GLU A 125 3.69 32.06 5.39
CA GLU A 125 2.39 31.58 4.93
C GLU A 125 2.22 30.11 5.32
N LEU A 126 1.03 29.75 5.82
CA LEU A 126 0.66 28.38 6.17
C LEU A 126 -0.30 27.83 5.11
N PRO A 127 -0.12 26.60 4.62
CA PRO A 127 -1.05 25.97 3.71
C PRO A 127 -2.39 25.78 4.41
N THR A 128 -3.45 26.32 3.81
CA THR A 128 -4.81 26.28 4.36
C THR A 128 -5.48 24.90 4.22
N SER A 129 -4.93 24.03 3.37
CA SER A 129 -5.51 22.73 3.02
C SER A 129 -5.14 21.59 3.98
N VAL A 130 -4.12 21.75 4.83
CA VAL A 130 -3.64 20.71 5.75
C VAL A 130 -3.60 21.22 7.19
N SER A 131 -3.88 20.35 8.15
CA SER A 131 -3.71 20.67 9.57
C SER A 131 -2.22 20.68 9.89
N ILE A 132 -1.73 21.75 10.53
CA ILE A 132 -0.36 21.86 11.01
C ILE A 132 -0.39 21.90 12.53
N GLU A 133 0.46 21.08 13.15
CA GLU A 133 0.67 21.03 14.59
C GLU A 133 2.17 21.21 14.88
N ALA A 134 2.49 21.71 16.07
CA ALA A 134 3.84 22.03 16.47
C ALA A 134 4.38 21.01 17.48
N ILE A 135 5.60 20.54 17.25
CA ILE A 135 6.41 19.81 18.25
C ILE A 135 7.63 20.67 18.64
N SER A 136 8.29 20.32 19.75
CA SER A 136 9.51 21.01 20.17
C SER A 136 10.73 20.28 19.63
N ASP A 137 11.70 21.05 19.13
CA ASP A 137 13.05 20.55 18.83
C ASP A 137 14.04 20.75 20.00
N GLY A 138 13.54 21.26 21.14
CA GLY A 138 14.35 21.66 22.29
C GLY A 138 15.06 23.01 22.10
N TYR A 139 14.87 23.65 20.94
CA TYR A 139 15.42 24.96 20.57
C TYR A 139 14.32 25.84 19.95
N ASP A 140 13.19 25.96 20.64
CA ASP A 140 11.94 26.50 20.09
C ASP A 140 12.03 27.97 19.59
N ASP A 141 13.09 28.72 19.94
CA ASP A 141 13.27 30.12 19.57
C ASP A 141 14.15 30.34 18.34
N GLY A 142 15.22 29.57 18.18
CA GLY A 142 16.17 29.72 17.07
C GLY A 142 16.46 28.45 16.27
N GLY A 143 15.82 27.33 16.62
CA GLY A 143 16.00 26.04 15.96
C GLY A 143 17.47 25.61 15.91
N ARG A 144 17.92 25.19 14.72
CA ARG A 144 19.30 24.75 14.48
C ARG A 144 20.34 25.81 14.88
N ASP A 145 20.08 27.09 14.63
CA ASP A 145 21.05 28.16 14.84
C ASP A 145 21.30 28.42 16.34
N GLN A 146 20.37 28.02 17.21
CA GLN A 146 20.48 28.11 18.66
C GLN A 146 21.33 26.99 19.27
N ALA A 147 21.47 25.85 18.58
CA ALA A 147 22.05 24.64 19.14
C ALA A 147 23.59 24.65 19.27
N GLY A 148 24.26 25.66 18.73
CA GLY A 148 25.73 25.79 18.73
C GLY A 148 26.46 24.78 17.84
N SER A 149 25.90 23.59 17.60
CA SER A 149 26.38 22.61 16.63
C SER A 149 25.23 21.75 16.07
N PHE A 150 25.47 21.13 14.91
CA PHE A 150 24.48 20.25 14.28
C PHE A 150 24.22 18.97 15.10
N VAL A 151 25.27 18.38 15.67
CA VAL A 151 25.14 17.18 16.52
C VAL A 151 24.29 17.49 17.76
N ALA A 152 24.57 18.61 18.44
CA ALA A 152 23.77 19.05 19.58
C ALA A 152 22.29 19.25 19.20
N TYR A 153 22.02 19.83 18.02
CA TYR A 153 20.66 19.97 17.51
C TYR A 153 19.97 18.61 17.35
N VAL A 154 20.58 17.67 16.63
CA VAL A 154 19.97 16.35 16.34
C VAL A 154 19.79 15.53 17.61
N THR A 155 20.77 15.52 18.52
CA THR A 155 20.65 14.83 19.81
C THR A 155 19.51 15.40 20.63
N ARG A 156 19.45 16.73 20.77
CA ARG A 156 18.40 17.39 21.54
C ARG A 156 17.02 17.21 20.91
N PHE A 157 16.94 17.27 19.58
CA PHE A 157 15.69 17.06 18.87
C PHE A 157 15.23 15.60 19.00
N LYS A 158 16.13 14.62 19.02
CA LYS A 158 15.75 13.24 19.34
C LYS A 158 15.12 13.14 20.73
N GLU A 159 15.75 13.71 21.76
CA GLU A 159 15.24 13.66 23.14
C GLU A 159 13.87 14.35 23.27
N ILE A 160 13.81 15.64 22.93
CA ILE A 160 12.62 16.48 23.17
C ILE A 160 11.54 16.26 22.09
N GLY A 161 11.97 16.02 20.85
CA GLY A 161 11.07 15.73 19.74
C GLY A 161 10.32 14.42 19.92
N SER A 162 10.97 13.36 20.43
CA SER A 162 10.28 12.08 20.71
C SER A 162 9.18 12.24 21.75
N ASP A 163 9.46 12.97 22.83
CA ASP A 163 8.51 13.23 23.91
C ASP A 163 7.32 14.08 23.43
N THR A 164 7.62 15.19 22.74
CA THR A 164 6.56 16.10 22.26
C THR A 164 5.76 15.54 21.09
N LEU A 165 6.35 14.69 20.24
CA LEU A 165 5.61 13.92 19.24
C LEU A 165 4.67 12.91 19.91
N SER A 166 5.12 12.21 20.95
CA SER A 166 4.28 11.30 21.74
C SER A 166 3.09 12.02 22.36
N GLN A 167 3.33 13.22 22.93
CA GLN A 167 2.27 14.08 23.46
C GLN A 167 1.28 14.53 22.39
N LEU A 168 1.76 14.87 21.19
CA LEU A 168 0.91 15.24 20.06
C LEU A 168 0.02 14.08 19.61
N ILE A 169 0.55 12.87 19.52
CA ILE A 169 -0.23 11.66 19.18
C ILE A 169 -1.34 11.44 20.21
N GLN A 170 -1.03 11.55 21.50
CA GLN A 170 -2.03 11.44 22.58
C GLN A 170 -3.08 12.55 22.53
N LYS A 171 -2.66 13.80 22.28
CA LYS A 171 -3.56 14.95 22.10
C LYS A 171 -4.55 14.69 20.96
N LEU A 172 -4.07 14.21 19.82
CA LEU A 172 -4.90 13.91 18.65
C LEU A 172 -5.87 12.76 18.96
N ALA A 173 -5.42 11.70 19.63
CA ALA A 173 -6.30 10.62 20.09
C ALA A 173 -7.41 11.10 21.04
N ASN A 174 -7.05 11.91 22.04
CA ASN A 174 -8.01 12.46 23.03
C ASN A 174 -9.02 13.43 22.41
N SER A 175 -8.66 14.09 21.30
CA SER A 175 -9.57 14.93 20.51
C SER A 175 -10.51 14.14 19.58
N GLY A 176 -10.55 12.81 19.68
CA GLY A 176 -11.37 11.94 18.83
C GLY A 176 -10.79 11.76 17.41
N CYS A 177 -9.52 12.07 17.22
CA CYS A 177 -8.82 11.97 15.94
C CYS A 177 -7.56 11.08 16.05
N PRO A 178 -7.69 9.80 16.43
CA PRO A 178 -6.55 8.91 16.61
C PRO A 178 -5.72 8.81 15.32
N VAL A 179 -4.41 8.85 15.46
CA VAL A 179 -3.47 8.65 14.35
C VAL A 179 -3.40 7.16 14.03
N ASN A 180 -3.35 6.80 12.75
CA ASN A 180 -3.17 5.42 12.29
C ASN A 180 -1.75 5.16 11.78
N CYS A 181 -1.09 6.20 11.28
CA CYS A 181 0.23 6.09 10.64
C CYS A 181 1.08 7.34 10.90
N ILE A 182 2.38 7.13 11.07
CA ILE A 182 3.39 8.18 11.01
C ILE A 182 4.18 8.00 9.72
N VAL A 183 4.16 9.04 8.87
CA VAL A 183 5.04 9.16 7.71
C VAL A 183 6.14 10.14 8.08
N TYR A 184 7.38 9.68 8.19
CA TYR A 184 8.49 10.50 8.71
C TYR A 184 9.66 10.56 7.74
N ASP A 185 10.42 11.64 7.82
CA ASP A 185 11.67 11.78 7.09
C ASP A 185 12.79 10.95 7.76
N PRO A 186 13.50 10.07 7.02
CA PRO A 186 14.58 9.21 7.53
C PRO A 186 15.73 9.94 8.25
N PHE A 187 15.90 11.26 8.07
CA PHE A 187 16.85 12.05 8.88
C PHE A 187 16.42 12.15 10.35
N LEU A 188 15.19 11.73 10.68
CA LEU A 188 14.66 11.61 12.03
C LEU A 188 14.44 10.11 12.38
N PRO A 189 15.50 9.28 12.46
CA PRO A 189 15.36 7.82 12.60
C PRO A 189 14.75 7.37 13.94
N TRP A 190 14.57 8.29 14.89
CA TRP A 190 13.89 8.06 16.17
C TRP A 190 12.36 8.01 16.04
N ALA A 191 11.78 8.56 14.96
CA ALA A 191 10.33 8.65 14.79
C ALA A 191 9.66 7.28 14.66
N VAL A 192 10.36 6.28 14.10
CA VAL A 192 9.85 4.90 14.02
C VAL A 192 9.66 4.28 15.40
N GLU A 193 10.53 4.56 16.36
CA GLU A 193 10.40 4.05 17.73
C GLU A 193 9.15 4.62 18.41
N VAL A 194 8.92 5.93 18.22
CA VAL A 194 7.67 6.57 18.67
C VAL A 194 6.45 5.91 18.01
N ALA A 195 6.47 5.70 16.69
CA ALA A 195 5.36 5.04 15.99
C ALA A 195 5.05 3.65 16.58
N LYS A 196 6.09 2.83 16.81
CA LYS A 196 5.93 1.48 17.36
C LYS A 196 5.44 1.48 18.81
N ASN A 197 5.87 2.42 19.64
CA ASN A 197 5.38 2.56 21.01
C ASN A 197 3.87 2.80 21.10
N PHE A 198 3.27 3.40 20.06
CA PHE A 198 1.83 3.62 19.94
C PHE A 198 1.12 2.59 19.04
N GLY A 199 1.83 1.54 18.57
CA GLY A 199 1.27 0.53 17.68
C GLY A 199 0.83 1.07 16.30
N LEU A 200 1.43 2.17 15.85
CA LEU A 200 1.10 2.84 14.59
C LEU A 200 1.84 2.21 13.41
N ILE A 201 1.25 2.30 12.21
CA ILE A 201 1.99 2.07 10.97
C ILE A 201 3.09 3.12 10.86
N SER A 202 4.27 2.70 10.45
CA SER A 202 5.43 3.56 10.23
C SER A 202 5.87 3.53 8.77
N ALA A 203 5.99 4.70 8.16
CA ALA A 203 6.46 4.85 6.79
C ALA A 203 7.62 5.84 6.73
N ALA A 204 8.79 5.39 6.26
CA ALA A 204 9.94 6.24 6.03
C ALA A 204 9.81 6.90 4.65
N PHE A 205 9.89 8.22 4.55
CA PHE A 205 9.72 8.99 3.31
C PHE A 205 11.06 9.58 2.84
N PHE A 206 11.65 8.99 1.81
CA PHE A 206 12.92 9.43 1.24
C PHE A 206 12.70 10.56 0.25
N THR A 207 13.46 11.63 0.47
CA THR A 207 13.49 12.86 -0.36
C THR A 207 14.73 12.91 -1.25
N GLN A 208 15.43 11.78 -1.37
CA GLN A 208 16.58 11.54 -2.23
C GLN A 208 16.21 10.46 -3.27
N ASN A 209 17.07 10.25 -4.26
CA ASN A 209 16.86 9.18 -5.24
C ASN A 209 17.42 7.84 -4.75
N CYS A 210 16.92 6.77 -5.36
CA CYS A 210 17.25 5.40 -4.97
C CYS A 210 18.75 5.09 -5.17
N ALA A 211 19.36 5.65 -6.22
CA ALA A 211 20.78 5.45 -6.50
C ALA A 211 21.68 5.93 -5.35
N VAL A 212 21.43 7.15 -4.89
CA VAL A 212 22.16 7.80 -3.78
C VAL A 212 21.86 7.08 -2.47
N ASP A 213 20.60 6.76 -2.19
CA ASP A 213 20.22 6.03 -0.98
C ASP A 213 20.91 4.66 -0.90
N ASN A 214 21.04 3.98 -2.05
CA ASN A 214 21.74 2.71 -2.12
C ASN A 214 23.26 2.84 -1.82
N ILE A 215 23.90 3.94 -2.25
CA ILE A 215 25.29 4.24 -1.87
C ILE A 215 25.39 4.38 -0.35
N TYR A 216 24.56 5.23 0.25
CA TYR A 216 24.57 5.46 1.70
C TYR A 216 24.24 4.19 2.50
N TYR A 217 23.34 3.33 2.00
CA TYR A 217 23.09 2.02 2.57
C TYR A 217 24.34 1.14 2.59
N HIS A 218 25.09 1.09 1.49
CA HIS A 218 26.30 0.29 1.41
C HIS A 218 27.46 0.86 2.23
N VAL A 219 27.52 2.18 2.41
CA VAL A 219 28.39 2.82 3.40
C VAL A 219 27.97 2.44 4.82
N HIS A 220 26.67 2.49 5.14
CA HIS A 220 26.13 2.12 6.45
C HIS A 220 26.48 0.68 6.83
N LYS A 221 26.42 -0.25 5.86
CA LYS A 221 26.79 -1.65 6.07
C LYS A 221 28.30 -1.91 6.11
N GLY A 222 29.13 -0.89 5.89
CA GLY A 222 30.59 -1.02 5.83
C GLY A 222 31.09 -1.78 4.59
N VAL A 223 30.25 -1.93 3.56
CA VAL A 223 30.61 -2.54 2.27
C VAL A 223 31.45 -1.56 1.46
N ILE A 224 30.99 -0.31 1.38
CA ILE A 224 31.77 0.81 0.83
C ILE A 224 32.50 1.45 2.02
N LYS A 225 33.84 1.42 1.99
CA LYS A 225 34.69 2.02 3.02
C LYS A 225 35.04 3.46 2.66
N LEU A 226 35.03 4.33 3.67
CA LEU A 226 35.37 5.74 3.52
C LEU A 226 36.52 6.11 4.49
N PRO A 227 37.46 7.01 4.09
CA PRO A 227 37.63 7.51 2.73
C PRO A 227 38.06 6.37 1.78
N PRO A 228 37.80 6.49 0.47
CA PRO A 228 38.31 5.57 -0.52
C PRO A 228 39.84 5.47 -0.46
N THR A 229 40.39 4.31 -0.80
CA THR A 229 41.84 4.11 -0.91
C THR A 229 42.36 4.58 -2.26
N GLN A 230 43.67 4.84 -2.38
CA GLN A 230 44.29 5.27 -3.65
C GLN A 230 44.14 4.25 -4.80
N ASP A 231 43.83 2.99 -4.47
CA ASP A 231 43.59 1.92 -5.45
C ASP A 231 42.11 1.82 -5.87
N ASP A 232 41.21 2.55 -5.21
CA ASP A 232 39.80 2.64 -5.59
C ASP A 232 39.66 3.79 -6.62
N GLU A 233 39.84 3.51 -7.91
CA GLU A 233 39.54 4.51 -8.96
C GLU A 233 38.01 4.62 -9.21
N GLU A 234 37.24 3.57 -8.91
CA GLU A 234 35.80 3.48 -9.20
C GLU A 234 35.06 2.61 -8.16
N ILE A 235 33.87 3.04 -7.71
CA ILE A 235 33.00 2.24 -6.82
C ILE A 235 31.97 1.46 -7.65
N LEU A 236 31.99 0.13 -7.52
CA LEU A 236 30.88 -0.72 -7.99
C LEU A 236 29.72 -0.66 -7.01
N ILE A 237 28.63 0.00 -7.42
CA ILE A 237 27.40 0.07 -6.62
C ILE A 237 26.49 -1.11 -6.98
N PRO A 238 26.15 -2.00 -6.04
CA PRO A 238 25.22 -3.09 -6.29
C PRO A 238 23.87 -2.58 -6.80
N GLY A 239 23.33 -3.18 -7.86
CA GLY A 239 22.07 -2.75 -8.46
C GLY A 239 22.19 -1.82 -9.67
N PHE A 240 23.41 -1.43 -10.07
CA PHE A 240 23.69 -0.81 -11.38
C PHE A 240 24.45 -1.78 -12.28
N SER A 241 24.01 -1.92 -13.55
CA SER A 241 24.73 -2.71 -14.56
C SER A 241 25.90 -1.96 -15.20
N ARG A 242 25.89 -0.62 -15.18
CA ARG A 242 26.93 0.25 -15.73
C ARG A 242 27.79 0.79 -14.60
N GLN A 243 29.10 0.79 -14.81
CA GLN A 243 30.09 1.40 -13.92
C GLN A 243 29.83 2.91 -13.92
N LEU A 244 29.24 3.41 -12.85
CA LEU A 244 29.09 4.86 -12.65
C LEU A 244 30.42 5.33 -12.06
N ALA A 245 31.21 6.07 -12.84
CA ALA A 245 32.41 6.76 -12.38
C ALA A 245 32.01 7.92 -11.46
N ILE A 246 31.49 7.59 -10.28
CA ILE A 246 31.12 8.58 -9.27
C ILE A 246 32.40 9.01 -8.61
N GLY A 247 32.91 10.18 -9.03
CA GLY A 247 33.97 10.85 -8.31
C GLY A 247 33.59 10.97 -6.84
N TYR A 248 34.55 10.73 -5.94
CA TYR A 248 34.40 10.71 -4.48
C TYR A 248 33.99 12.04 -3.84
N THR A 249 33.45 12.98 -4.62
CA THR A 249 33.19 14.37 -4.26
C THR A 249 32.17 14.52 -3.11
N PHE A 250 31.43 13.47 -2.75
CA PHE A 250 30.55 13.47 -1.57
C PHE A 250 31.27 13.25 -0.22
N VAL A 251 32.55 12.82 -0.22
CA VAL A 251 33.29 12.38 0.98
C VAL A 251 34.55 13.22 1.28
N ILE A 252 35.01 14.06 0.34
CA ILE A 252 36.37 14.63 0.39
C ILE A 252 36.53 15.82 1.38
N VAL A 253 35.49 16.24 2.12
CA VAL A 253 35.55 17.47 2.96
C VAL A 253 35.30 17.17 4.45
N PRO A 254 36.04 17.76 5.41
CA PRO A 254 35.81 17.55 6.85
C PRO A 254 34.41 17.96 7.35
N GLU A 255 33.78 19.01 6.78
CA GLU A 255 32.35 19.29 7.03
C GLU A 255 31.43 18.17 6.52
N ALA A 256 31.87 17.41 5.51
CA ALA A 256 31.12 16.29 4.95
C ALA A 256 31.10 15.08 5.90
N GLU A 257 32.11 14.85 6.76
CA GLU A 257 32.08 13.72 7.72
C GLU A 257 30.87 13.77 8.66
N ARG A 258 30.52 14.97 9.16
CA ARG A 258 29.38 15.15 10.09
C ARG A 258 28.03 15.04 9.40
N ILE A 259 27.94 15.50 8.14
CA ILE A 259 26.74 15.37 7.32
C ILE A 259 26.58 13.91 6.88
N LEU A 260 27.69 13.23 6.57
CA LEU A 260 27.73 11.83 6.20
C LEU A 260 27.20 10.93 7.31
N GLU A 261 27.57 11.18 8.58
CA GLU A 261 27.00 10.40 9.70
C GLU A 261 25.47 10.48 9.70
N MET A 262 24.88 11.67 9.55
CA MET A 262 23.43 11.83 9.45
C MET A 262 22.84 11.08 8.24
N LEU A 263 23.43 11.27 7.05
CA LEU A 263 22.97 10.64 5.80
C LEU A 263 23.01 9.11 5.88
N VAL A 264 24.04 8.54 6.50
CA VAL A 264 24.20 7.11 6.68
C VAL A 264 23.29 6.58 7.80
N ASN A 265 23.06 7.38 8.84
CA ASN A 265 22.21 7.01 9.97
C ASN A 265 20.72 6.90 9.61
N GLN A 266 20.30 7.36 8.44
CA GLN A 266 18.94 7.17 7.94
C GLN A 266 18.54 5.69 7.79
N PHE A 267 19.53 4.78 7.68
CA PHE A 267 19.32 3.33 7.57
C PHE A 267 19.31 2.58 8.92
N SER A 268 19.59 3.27 10.03
CA SER A 268 19.82 2.64 11.35
C SER A 268 18.64 1.83 11.90
N ASN A 269 17.41 2.17 11.52
CA ASN A 269 16.18 1.55 12.04
C ASN A 269 15.18 1.16 10.93
N LEU A 270 15.61 1.10 9.66
CA LEU A 270 14.69 0.78 8.55
C LEU A 270 14.18 -0.67 8.56
N ASP A 271 14.85 -1.58 9.26
CA ASP A 271 14.36 -2.95 9.49
C ASP A 271 13.05 -2.98 10.30
N LYS A 272 12.76 -1.90 11.05
CA LYS A 272 11.55 -1.78 11.88
C LYS A 272 10.37 -1.16 11.13
N VAL A 273 10.58 -0.54 9.97
CA VAL A 273 9.52 0.21 9.28
C VAL A 273 8.55 -0.70 8.53
N ASP A 274 7.29 -0.26 8.40
CA ASP A 274 6.28 -1.01 7.65
C ASP A 274 6.33 -0.66 6.14
N TRP A 275 6.76 0.56 5.80
CA TRP A 275 6.87 1.06 4.43
C TRP A 275 8.12 1.91 4.24
N VAL A 276 8.75 1.79 3.06
CA VAL A 276 9.73 2.75 2.58
C VAL A 276 9.16 3.43 1.34
N LEU A 277 8.81 4.71 1.46
CA LEU A 277 8.25 5.53 0.40
C LEU A 277 9.35 6.40 -0.19
N ILE A 278 9.57 6.33 -1.49
CA ILE A 278 10.62 7.12 -2.15
C ILE A 278 9.97 8.11 -3.11
N ASN A 279 10.33 9.39 -3.01
CA ASN A 279 9.98 10.42 -3.99
C ASN A 279 10.79 10.22 -5.29
N SER A 280 10.46 9.16 -6.01
CA SER A 280 10.95 8.82 -7.35
C SER A 280 9.86 8.02 -8.06
N PHE A 281 10.09 7.58 -9.30
CA PHE A 281 9.18 6.68 -10.03
C PHE A 281 9.93 5.50 -10.64
N TYR A 282 9.24 4.35 -10.76
CA TYR A 282 9.85 3.06 -11.08
C TYR A 282 10.65 3.08 -12.38
N GLU A 283 10.11 3.73 -13.41
CA GLU A 283 10.71 3.78 -14.74
C GLU A 283 12.03 4.58 -14.76
N LEU A 284 12.21 5.55 -13.86
CA LEU A 284 13.41 6.39 -13.78
C LEU A 284 14.64 5.65 -13.22
N GLU A 285 14.38 4.75 -12.27
CA GLU A 285 15.42 4.12 -11.44
C GLU A 285 15.23 2.60 -11.33
N LYS A 286 14.70 1.96 -12.38
CA LYS A 286 14.26 0.56 -12.39
C LYS A 286 15.25 -0.42 -11.77
N GLN A 287 16.51 -0.38 -12.20
CA GLN A 287 17.52 -1.37 -11.78
C GLN A 287 17.80 -1.31 -10.27
N VAL A 288 18.00 -0.10 -9.74
CA VAL A 288 18.28 0.09 -8.32
C VAL A 288 17.04 -0.18 -7.46
N ILE A 289 15.84 0.15 -7.94
CA ILE A 289 14.59 -0.18 -7.24
C ILE A 289 14.38 -1.71 -7.18
N ASP A 290 14.58 -2.42 -8.29
CA ASP A 290 14.49 -3.89 -8.33
C ASP A 290 15.51 -4.55 -7.40
N TYR A 291 16.66 -3.93 -7.19
CA TYR A 291 17.67 -4.38 -6.22
C TYR A 291 17.25 -4.08 -4.78
N MET A 292 16.95 -2.81 -4.45
CA MET A 292 16.65 -2.40 -3.08
C MET A 292 15.32 -3.00 -2.56
N SER A 293 14.36 -3.28 -3.44
CA SER A 293 13.09 -3.94 -3.08
C SER A 293 13.25 -5.37 -2.54
N LYS A 294 14.41 -5.99 -2.76
CA LYS A 294 14.78 -7.27 -2.13
C LYS A 294 15.24 -7.11 -0.68
N ILE A 295 15.58 -5.88 -0.28
CA ILE A 295 16.13 -5.54 1.03
C ILE A 295 15.05 -4.93 1.90
N TYR A 296 14.30 -3.95 1.39
CA TYR A 296 13.28 -3.19 2.11
C TYR A 296 11.95 -3.14 1.34
N PRO A 297 10.80 -2.92 2.02
CA PRO A 297 9.49 -2.78 1.38
C PRO A 297 9.33 -1.42 0.69
N ILE A 298 10.14 -1.20 -0.36
CA ILE A 298 10.23 0.06 -1.09
C ILE A 298 9.06 0.23 -2.05
N LYS A 299 8.53 1.44 -2.08
CA LYS A 299 7.51 1.91 -3.01
C LYS A 299 7.86 3.30 -3.51
N THR A 300 7.96 3.44 -4.82
CA THR A 300 8.08 4.75 -5.47
C THR A 300 6.72 5.44 -5.53
N ILE A 301 6.64 6.68 -5.05
CA ILE A 301 5.39 7.44 -4.96
C ILE A 301 5.46 8.81 -5.65
N GLY A 302 6.56 9.10 -6.32
CA GLY A 302 6.84 10.37 -6.98
C GLY A 302 6.55 10.37 -8.48
N PRO A 303 6.88 11.48 -9.17
CA PRO A 303 7.35 12.73 -8.59
C PRO A 303 6.28 13.44 -7.74
N THR A 304 6.64 13.88 -6.53
CA THR A 304 5.74 14.63 -5.64
C THR A 304 5.81 16.14 -5.91
N ILE A 305 5.37 16.54 -7.10
CA ILE A 305 5.20 17.95 -7.48
C ILE A 305 3.69 18.29 -7.57
N PRO A 306 3.29 19.58 -7.58
CA PRO A 306 1.89 19.96 -7.61
C PRO A 306 1.13 19.33 -8.79
N SER A 307 -0.07 18.82 -8.49
CA SER A 307 -0.88 18.02 -9.43
C SER A 307 -1.15 18.74 -10.75
N ILE A 308 -1.23 20.07 -10.78
CA ILE A 308 -1.49 20.83 -12.02
C ILE A 308 -0.45 20.58 -13.12
N TYR A 309 0.81 20.28 -12.75
CA TYR A 309 1.92 20.05 -13.68
C TYR A 309 1.99 18.60 -14.19
N LEU A 310 1.27 17.71 -13.50
CA LEU A 310 1.27 16.27 -13.74
C LEU A 310 -0.10 15.81 -14.26
N ASP A 311 -0.92 15.22 -13.39
CA ASP A 311 -2.18 14.55 -13.73
C ASP A 311 -3.41 15.46 -13.63
N LYS A 312 -3.25 16.70 -13.16
CA LYS A 312 -4.28 17.74 -13.11
C LYS A 312 -5.54 17.36 -12.32
N ARG A 313 -5.45 16.36 -11.43
CA ARG A 313 -6.57 15.88 -10.62
C ARG A 313 -6.93 16.82 -9.46
N LEU A 314 -5.97 17.65 -9.02
CA LEU A 314 -6.18 18.68 -7.98
C LEU A 314 -6.05 20.07 -8.60
N HIS A 315 -7.17 20.67 -9.01
CA HIS A 315 -7.18 21.94 -9.75
C HIS A 315 -6.62 23.15 -8.99
N ASP A 316 -6.70 23.11 -7.65
CA ASP A 316 -6.21 24.19 -6.78
C ASP A 316 -4.74 23.99 -6.35
N ASP A 317 -4.12 22.87 -6.72
CA ASP A 317 -2.75 22.53 -6.36
C ASP A 317 -1.76 23.03 -7.42
N LYS A 318 -1.51 24.35 -7.39
CA LYS A 318 -0.68 25.07 -8.35
C LYS A 318 0.74 25.36 -7.88
N GLU A 319 0.99 25.20 -6.59
CA GLU A 319 2.26 25.53 -5.94
C GLU A 319 2.48 24.63 -4.71
N TYR A 320 3.72 24.59 -4.23
CA TYR A 320 4.05 23.79 -3.05
C TYR A 320 3.29 24.24 -1.80
N GLY A 321 2.98 25.53 -1.65
CA GLY A 321 2.20 26.09 -0.53
C GLY A 321 2.99 26.37 0.74
N LEU A 322 4.30 26.05 0.77
CA LEU A 322 5.23 26.36 1.86
C LEU A 322 6.50 26.97 1.26
N SER A 323 6.72 28.26 1.53
CA SER A 323 7.91 28.99 1.08
C SER A 323 8.43 29.94 2.16
N VAL A 324 9.74 29.85 2.42
CA VAL A 324 10.43 30.79 3.33
C VAL A 324 10.76 32.11 2.60
N PHE A 325 10.88 32.05 1.27
CA PHE A 325 11.21 33.17 0.41
C PHE A 325 9.98 33.67 -0.36
N LYS A 326 9.85 34.99 -0.53
CA LYS A 326 8.75 35.58 -1.29
C LYS A 326 9.11 35.58 -2.78
N PRO A 327 8.37 34.87 -3.65
CA PRO A 327 8.67 34.84 -5.09
C PRO A 327 8.34 36.18 -5.77
N MET A 328 9.19 36.60 -6.70
CA MET A 328 8.98 37.74 -7.60
C MET A 328 8.18 37.30 -8.84
N THR A 329 6.98 36.76 -8.62
CA THR A 329 6.18 36.08 -9.66
C THR A 329 5.86 36.98 -10.85
N ASN A 330 5.40 38.21 -10.58
CA ASN A 330 4.99 39.12 -11.65
C ASN A 330 6.18 39.55 -12.50
N GLU A 331 7.32 39.84 -11.87
CA GLU A 331 8.56 40.24 -12.53
C GLU A 331 9.08 39.12 -13.43
N CYS A 332 9.12 37.89 -12.91
CA CYS A 332 9.58 36.72 -13.66
C CYS A 332 8.68 36.45 -14.88
N LEU A 333 7.36 36.33 -14.67
CA LEU A 333 6.44 35.95 -15.74
C LEU A 333 6.27 37.06 -16.79
N ASN A 334 6.21 38.33 -16.37
CA ASN A 334 6.15 39.44 -17.32
C ASN A 334 7.40 39.49 -18.20
N TRP A 335 8.58 39.23 -17.62
CA TRP A 335 9.80 39.21 -18.40
C TRP A 335 9.84 38.02 -19.37
N LEU A 336 9.48 36.82 -18.91
CA LEU A 336 9.46 35.60 -19.73
C LEU A 336 8.49 35.69 -20.91
N ASN A 337 7.31 36.31 -20.73
CA ASN A 337 6.33 36.53 -21.80
C ASN A 337 6.86 37.34 -23.00
N HIS A 338 7.96 38.08 -22.82
CA HIS A 338 8.59 38.87 -23.90
C HIS A 338 9.79 38.15 -24.53
N GLN A 339 10.12 36.93 -24.09
CA GLN A 339 11.24 36.15 -24.60
C GLN A 339 10.79 35.12 -25.63
N PRO A 340 11.57 34.87 -26.69
CA PRO A 340 11.26 33.81 -27.66
C PRO A 340 11.14 32.41 -27.01
N ILE A 341 10.36 31.54 -27.63
CA ILE A 341 10.17 30.14 -27.23
C ILE A 341 11.53 29.42 -27.17
N ASN A 342 11.76 28.62 -26.12
CA ASN A 342 13.00 27.87 -25.87
C ASN A 342 14.30 28.69 -25.98
N SER A 343 14.29 29.96 -25.56
CA SER A 343 15.47 30.86 -25.65
C SER A 343 16.11 31.21 -24.31
N VAL A 344 15.42 30.90 -23.20
CA VAL A 344 15.84 31.31 -21.86
C VAL A 344 16.54 30.18 -21.13
N VAL A 345 17.72 30.46 -20.60
CA VAL A 345 18.41 29.63 -19.61
C VAL A 345 17.95 30.06 -18.22
N TYR A 346 17.21 29.19 -17.54
CA TYR A 346 16.89 29.37 -16.14
C TYR A 346 18.07 28.93 -15.28
N VAL A 347 18.46 29.69 -14.26
CA VAL A 347 19.64 29.44 -13.43
C VAL A 347 19.28 29.48 -11.95
N SER A 348 19.51 28.38 -11.22
CA SER A 348 19.26 28.31 -9.76
C SER A 348 20.10 27.25 -9.06
N PHE A 349 20.71 27.63 -7.93
CA PHE A 349 21.55 26.76 -7.08
C PHE A 349 20.85 26.34 -5.78
N GLY A 350 19.53 26.47 -5.72
CA GLY A 350 18.72 26.06 -4.56
C GLY A 350 18.79 27.04 -3.39
N SER A 351 18.28 26.59 -2.23
CA SER A 351 18.11 27.42 -1.04
C SER A 351 19.29 27.41 -0.07
N ILE A 352 20.17 26.40 -0.14
CA ILE A 352 21.24 26.15 0.85
C ILE A 352 22.63 26.48 0.30
N THR A 353 22.87 26.21 -0.98
CA THR A 353 24.19 26.38 -1.60
C THR A 353 24.64 27.83 -1.58
N ASN A 354 25.84 28.09 -1.09
CA ASN A 354 26.54 29.37 -1.21
C ASN A 354 27.67 29.21 -2.21
N LEU A 355 27.67 30.03 -3.27
CA LEU A 355 28.76 30.05 -4.23
C LEU A 355 29.84 31.02 -3.75
N GLU A 356 31.10 30.65 -3.95
CA GLU A 356 32.22 31.55 -3.71
C GLU A 356 32.24 32.71 -4.73
N ALA A 357 32.82 33.83 -4.35
CA ALA A 357 32.84 35.03 -5.20
C ALA A 357 33.50 34.79 -6.56
N GLU A 358 34.55 33.94 -6.62
CA GLU A 358 35.18 33.54 -7.89
C GLU A 358 34.20 32.76 -8.79
N GLN A 359 33.46 31.80 -8.23
CA GLN A 359 32.49 31.02 -9.01
C GLN A 359 31.30 31.87 -9.48
N MET A 360 30.83 32.82 -8.65
CA MET A 360 29.81 33.80 -9.04
C MET A 360 30.29 34.69 -10.20
N LEU A 361 31.57 35.06 -10.20
CA LEU A 361 32.18 35.85 -11.27
C LEU A 361 32.23 35.07 -12.59
N GLU A 362 32.75 33.85 -12.58
CA GLU A 362 32.79 33.00 -13.79
C GLU A 362 31.39 32.71 -14.34
N LEU A 363 30.41 32.45 -13.46
CA LEU A 363 29.04 32.21 -13.87
C LEU A 363 28.39 33.45 -14.51
N ALA A 364 28.54 34.61 -13.91
CA ALA A 364 27.99 35.86 -14.44
C ALA A 364 28.50 36.15 -15.86
N TRP A 365 29.82 36.02 -16.07
CA TRP A 365 30.42 36.25 -17.39
C TRP A 365 30.13 35.14 -18.38
N GLY A 366 30.07 33.87 -17.95
CA GLY A 366 29.70 32.75 -18.81
C GLY A 366 28.27 32.89 -19.34
N LEU A 367 27.32 33.29 -18.49
CA LEU A 367 25.94 33.57 -18.89
C LEU A 367 25.89 34.71 -19.92
N LYS A 368 26.59 35.82 -19.65
CA LYS A 368 26.65 36.96 -20.57
C LYS A 368 27.27 36.59 -21.92
N ASN A 369 28.38 35.85 -21.91
CA ASN A 369 29.11 35.44 -23.12
C ASN A 369 28.36 34.41 -23.96
N SER A 370 27.52 33.58 -23.33
CA SER A 370 26.65 32.63 -24.04
C SER A 370 25.67 33.28 -25.01
N ASN A 371 25.43 34.60 -24.89
CA ASN A 371 24.52 35.40 -25.71
C ASN A 371 23.05 34.93 -25.71
N ASN A 372 22.72 33.93 -24.89
CA ASN A 372 21.39 33.42 -24.64
C ASN A 372 20.65 34.32 -23.63
N ASN A 373 19.32 34.28 -23.66
CA ASN A 373 18.53 34.97 -22.64
C ASN A 373 18.62 34.18 -21.34
N PHE A 374 18.66 34.83 -20.18
CA PHE A 374 18.73 34.10 -18.91
C PHE A 374 17.93 34.73 -17.78
N LEU A 375 17.37 33.87 -16.93
CA LEU A 375 16.75 34.24 -15.66
C LEU A 375 17.54 33.58 -14.53
N TRP A 376 18.23 34.38 -13.72
CA TRP A 376 19.10 33.89 -12.66
C TRP A 376 18.58 34.27 -11.27
N VAL A 377 18.38 33.25 -10.44
CA VAL A 377 18.05 33.42 -9.01
C VAL A 377 19.32 33.62 -8.20
N VAL A 378 19.48 34.82 -7.64
CA VAL A 378 20.57 35.21 -6.74
C VAL A 378 19.96 35.73 -5.45
N ARG A 379 20.05 34.94 -4.37
CA ARG A 379 19.47 35.33 -3.07
C ARG A 379 20.05 36.66 -2.60
N SER A 380 19.26 37.47 -1.90
CA SER A 380 19.69 38.80 -1.42
C SER A 380 20.95 38.75 -0.54
N THR A 381 21.19 37.65 0.18
CA THR A 381 22.41 37.46 0.98
C THR A 381 23.67 37.27 0.12
N GLU A 382 23.52 36.81 -1.12
CA GLU A 382 24.60 36.50 -2.05
C GLU A 382 24.82 37.62 -3.08
N GLU A 383 23.93 38.62 -3.14
CA GLU A 383 23.97 39.70 -4.14
C GLU A 383 25.30 40.48 -4.12
N SER A 384 25.91 40.62 -2.93
CA SER A 384 27.21 41.27 -2.74
C SER A 384 28.38 40.58 -3.45
N LYS A 385 28.21 39.31 -3.85
CA LYS A 385 29.22 38.50 -4.54
C LYS A 385 29.18 38.64 -6.06
N LEU A 386 28.15 39.30 -6.61
CA LEU A 386 28.07 39.57 -8.04
C LEU A 386 29.23 40.47 -8.48
N PRO A 387 29.75 40.33 -9.71
CA PRO A 387 30.79 41.22 -10.21
C PRO A 387 30.34 42.68 -10.16
N LYS A 388 31.26 43.57 -9.78
CA LYS A 388 31.01 45.02 -9.80
C LYS A 388 30.53 45.44 -11.18
N ASN A 389 29.50 46.28 -11.21
CA ASN A 389 28.86 46.79 -12.43
C ASN A 389 28.17 45.73 -13.32
N PHE A 390 28.09 44.45 -12.92
CA PHE A 390 27.45 43.41 -13.74
C PHE A 390 25.99 43.74 -14.10
N LEU A 391 25.20 44.18 -13.11
CA LEU A 391 23.80 44.56 -13.33
C LEU A 391 23.66 45.82 -14.19
N GLU A 392 24.61 46.75 -14.11
CA GLU A 392 24.65 47.95 -14.95
C GLU A 392 25.02 47.59 -16.38
N GLU A 393 26.05 46.76 -16.55
CA GLU A 393 26.46 46.24 -17.85
C GLU A 393 25.37 45.43 -18.52
N LEU A 394 24.62 44.63 -17.76
CA LEU A 394 23.44 43.94 -18.27
C LEU A 394 22.43 44.95 -18.81
N LYS A 395 22.15 46.04 -18.09
CA LYS A 395 21.23 47.10 -18.57
C LYS A 395 21.77 47.85 -19.80
N LEU A 396 23.06 48.13 -19.85
CA LEU A 396 23.72 48.91 -20.92
C LEU A 396 23.88 48.11 -22.23
N THR A 397 24.27 46.84 -22.12
CA THR A 397 24.37 45.94 -23.29
C THR A 397 23.00 45.41 -23.74
N SER A 398 22.00 45.40 -22.85
CA SER A 398 20.64 44.98 -23.14
C SER A 398 19.75 46.10 -23.65
N GLY A 399 20.10 46.68 -24.81
CA GLY A 399 19.07 47.27 -25.68
C GLY A 399 17.92 46.29 -26.00
N ASN A 400 18.11 44.99 -25.70
CA ASN A 400 17.23 43.86 -25.98
C ASN A 400 16.75 43.05 -24.73
N ASN A 401 16.85 43.56 -23.49
CA ASN A 401 16.28 42.90 -22.28
C ASN A 401 16.66 41.40 -22.10
N LYS A 402 17.95 41.03 -22.26
CA LYS A 402 18.41 39.62 -22.35
C LYS A 402 18.61 38.89 -21.01
N GLY A 403 18.78 39.60 -19.90
CA GLY A 403 19.05 38.98 -18.60
C GLY A 403 18.16 39.53 -17.50
N LEU A 404 17.62 38.65 -16.66
CA LEU A 404 16.88 39.00 -15.45
C LEU A 404 17.52 38.33 -14.23
N VAL A 405 17.90 39.12 -13.23
CA VAL A 405 18.39 38.63 -11.93
C VAL A 405 17.33 38.93 -10.87
N VAL A 406 16.91 37.91 -10.13
CA VAL A 406 15.88 38.02 -9.08
C VAL A 406 16.33 37.33 -7.79
N SER A 407 15.79 37.77 -6.65
CA SER A 407 16.11 37.17 -5.35
C SER A 407 15.45 35.81 -5.12
N TRP A 408 14.25 35.60 -5.70
CA TRP A 408 13.51 34.34 -5.67
C TRP A 408 12.46 34.30 -6.78
N CYS A 409 12.20 33.13 -7.36
CA CYS A 409 11.22 32.96 -8.45
C CYS A 409 10.21 31.83 -8.17
N PRO A 410 9.05 31.82 -8.85
CA PRO A 410 8.14 30.68 -8.85
C PRO A 410 8.68 29.57 -9.77
N GLN A 411 9.68 28.81 -9.30
CA GLN A 411 10.48 27.87 -10.12
C GLN A 411 9.66 26.96 -11.05
N LEU A 412 8.59 26.33 -10.55
CA LEU A 412 7.71 25.48 -11.37
C LEU A 412 7.05 26.23 -12.53
N GLN A 413 6.60 27.47 -12.30
CA GLN A 413 6.00 28.30 -13.36
C GLN A 413 7.06 28.77 -14.36
N VAL A 414 8.27 29.07 -13.89
CA VAL A 414 9.40 29.43 -14.77
C VAL A 414 9.80 28.24 -15.64
N LEU A 415 9.92 27.04 -15.07
CA LEU A 415 10.25 25.82 -15.80
C LEU A 415 9.15 25.38 -16.78
N GLU A 416 7.88 25.63 -16.47
CA GLU A 416 6.77 25.32 -17.39
C GLU A 416 6.67 26.31 -18.57
N HIS A 417 7.18 27.54 -18.40
CA HIS A 417 7.04 28.60 -19.38
C HIS A 417 7.68 28.24 -20.73
N GLU A 418 6.99 28.53 -21.83
CA GLU A 418 7.41 28.14 -23.20
C GLU A 418 8.76 28.74 -23.64
N SER A 419 9.13 29.90 -23.08
CA SER A 419 10.41 30.55 -23.34
C SER A 419 11.59 29.84 -22.68
N THR A 420 11.38 29.01 -21.65
CA THR A 420 12.45 28.30 -20.95
C THR A 420 12.98 27.14 -21.81
N GLY A 421 14.24 27.24 -22.23
CA GLY A 421 14.89 26.23 -23.08
C GLY A 421 15.83 25.29 -22.32
N CYS A 422 16.44 25.75 -21.22
CA CYS A 422 17.39 24.97 -20.43
C CYS A 422 17.40 25.40 -18.96
N PHE A 423 17.72 24.47 -18.06
CA PHE A 423 17.92 24.73 -16.64
C PHE A 423 19.38 24.48 -16.23
N LEU A 424 20.10 25.54 -15.87
CA LEU A 424 21.40 25.46 -15.22
C LEU A 424 21.21 25.30 -13.71
N THR A 425 21.62 24.15 -13.17
CA THR A 425 21.25 23.72 -11.82
C THR A 425 22.39 23.06 -11.05
N HIS A 426 22.33 23.21 -9.73
CA HIS A 426 23.14 22.46 -8.76
C HIS A 426 22.75 20.98 -8.60
N CYS A 427 21.73 20.48 -9.30
CA CYS A 427 21.29 19.07 -9.23
C CYS A 427 20.72 18.60 -7.89
N GLY A 428 20.09 19.49 -7.12
CA GLY A 428 19.22 19.06 -6.01
C GLY A 428 18.06 18.19 -6.51
N TRP A 429 17.74 17.12 -5.77
CA TRP A 429 16.81 16.08 -6.25
C TRP A 429 15.43 16.61 -6.66
N ASN A 430 14.83 17.49 -5.87
CA ASN A 430 13.54 18.10 -6.22
C ASN A 430 13.62 18.92 -7.51
N SER A 431 14.67 19.71 -7.70
CA SER A 431 14.88 20.50 -8.92
C SER A 431 15.01 19.62 -10.16
N ILE A 432 15.63 18.45 -10.03
CA ILE A 432 15.69 17.45 -11.10
C ILE A 432 14.30 16.89 -11.40
N LEU A 433 13.53 16.50 -10.38
CA LEU A 433 12.17 15.99 -10.57
C LEU A 433 11.26 17.02 -11.25
N GLU A 434 11.40 18.31 -10.90
CA GLU A 434 10.68 19.41 -11.55
C GLU A 434 11.07 19.54 -13.02
N ALA A 435 12.38 19.54 -13.33
CA ALA A 435 12.87 19.63 -14.70
C ALA A 435 12.41 18.43 -15.55
N ILE A 436 12.51 17.21 -15.01
CA ILE A 436 12.02 15.98 -15.65
C ILE A 436 10.52 16.08 -15.91
N SER A 437 9.73 16.46 -14.91
CA SER A 437 8.27 16.54 -15.01
C SER A 437 7.78 17.62 -15.98
N LEU A 438 8.62 18.62 -16.27
CA LEU A 438 8.32 19.71 -17.19
C LEU A 438 9.02 19.55 -18.54
N GLY A 439 9.92 18.59 -18.67
CA GLY A 439 10.66 18.26 -19.91
C GLY A 439 11.71 19.30 -20.27
N VAL A 440 12.36 19.89 -19.26
CA VAL A 440 13.41 20.90 -19.42
C VAL A 440 14.79 20.22 -19.34
N PRO A 441 15.65 20.36 -20.36
CA PRO A 441 17.01 19.81 -20.32
C PRO A 441 17.89 20.60 -19.35
N MET A 442 18.99 20.00 -18.90
CA MET A 442 19.81 20.56 -17.83
C MET A 442 21.28 20.79 -18.22
N VAL A 443 21.85 21.89 -17.70
CA VAL A 443 23.29 22.05 -17.53
C VAL A 443 23.58 21.88 -16.04
N THR A 444 24.39 20.89 -15.70
CA THR A 444 24.63 20.51 -14.30
C THR A 444 25.92 21.10 -13.78
N MET A 445 25.85 21.77 -12.63
CA MET A 445 27.00 22.30 -11.90
C MET A 445 26.85 21.94 -10.41
N PRO A 446 27.05 20.64 -10.06
CA PRO A 446 26.82 20.13 -8.71
C PRO A 446 27.81 20.73 -7.70
N GLN A 447 27.40 20.77 -6.43
CA GLN A 447 28.16 21.47 -5.38
C GLN A 447 28.60 20.53 -4.26
N TRP A 448 27.71 19.71 -3.70
CA TRP A 448 28.03 18.84 -2.57
C TRP A 448 27.05 17.67 -2.40
N ALA A 449 27.39 16.73 -1.50
CA ALA A 449 26.61 15.53 -1.13
C ALA A 449 26.14 14.70 -2.33
N ASP A 450 24.83 14.59 -2.54
CA ASP A 450 24.20 13.74 -3.56
C ASP A 450 24.25 14.35 -4.97
N GLN A 451 24.47 15.66 -5.07
CA GLN A 451 24.40 16.41 -6.32
C GLN A 451 25.36 15.93 -7.41
N PRO A 452 26.63 15.57 -7.12
CA PRO A 452 27.54 15.03 -8.14
C PRO A 452 27.04 13.71 -8.74
N THR A 453 26.50 12.81 -7.92
CA THR A 453 25.87 11.56 -8.38
C THR A 453 24.66 11.88 -9.26
N ASN A 454 23.82 12.82 -8.83
CA ASN A 454 22.66 13.26 -9.59
C ASN A 454 23.05 13.84 -10.95
N ALA A 455 24.13 14.62 -11.02
CA ALA A 455 24.66 15.18 -12.26
C ALA A 455 25.13 14.09 -13.24
N GLU A 456 25.74 13.01 -12.73
CA GLU A 456 26.14 11.88 -13.57
C GLU A 456 24.93 11.10 -14.10
N LEU A 457 23.91 10.89 -13.27
CA LEU A 457 22.66 10.26 -13.72
C LEU A 457 21.96 11.07 -14.82
N VAL A 458 21.93 12.41 -14.68
CA VAL A 458 21.38 13.33 -15.69
C VAL A 458 22.10 13.19 -17.03
N LYS A 459 23.43 13.04 -17.01
CA LYS A 459 24.27 12.97 -18.20
C LYS A 459 24.28 11.58 -18.85
N ASP A 460 24.57 10.54 -18.06
CA ASP A 460 24.96 9.22 -18.58
C ASP A 460 23.85 8.17 -18.56
N ILE A 461 22.78 8.38 -17.77
CA ILE A 461 21.69 7.41 -17.61
C ILE A 461 20.39 7.95 -18.22
N TRP A 462 20.00 9.16 -17.84
CA TRP A 462 18.77 9.79 -18.34
C TRP A 462 19.00 10.54 -19.65
N GLU A 463 20.25 10.93 -19.93
CA GLU A 463 20.66 11.65 -21.14
C GLU A 463 19.81 12.90 -21.40
N ILE A 464 19.56 13.67 -20.33
CA ILE A 464 18.74 14.89 -20.34
C ILE A 464 19.55 16.15 -20.02
N GLY A 465 20.87 16.05 -20.02
CA GLY A 465 21.73 17.20 -19.77
C GLY A 465 23.22 16.91 -19.90
N VAL A 466 24.02 17.93 -19.66
CA VAL A 466 25.49 17.85 -19.65
C VAL A 466 26.04 18.36 -18.33
N ARG A 467 27.26 17.93 -17.98
CA ARG A 467 27.96 18.34 -16.76
C ARG A 467 29.05 19.35 -17.05
N ALA A 468 28.93 20.54 -16.45
CA ALA A 468 29.94 21.57 -16.51
C ALA A 468 31.13 21.14 -15.63
N LYS A 469 32.28 20.91 -16.27
CA LYS A 469 33.48 20.41 -15.59
C LYS A 469 34.19 21.52 -14.82
N GLN A 470 34.63 21.19 -13.62
CA GLN A 470 35.47 22.05 -12.80
C GLN A 470 36.93 21.94 -13.22
N ASP A 471 37.69 23.01 -13.03
CA ASP A 471 39.15 23.01 -13.15
C ASP A 471 39.84 22.43 -11.89
N GLU A 472 41.17 22.46 -11.86
CA GLU A 472 41.98 21.96 -10.73
C GLU A 472 41.69 22.69 -9.40
N LYS A 473 41.07 23.88 -9.43
CA LYS A 473 40.68 24.65 -8.25
C LYS A 473 39.22 24.40 -7.83
N GLY A 474 38.51 23.49 -8.52
CA GLY A 474 37.10 23.25 -8.26
C GLY A 474 36.17 24.32 -8.85
N ILE A 475 36.67 25.19 -9.74
CA ILE A 475 35.90 26.28 -10.35
C ILE A 475 35.48 25.89 -11.76
N VAL A 476 34.20 26.07 -12.09
CA VAL A 476 33.72 25.98 -13.47
C VAL A 476 33.96 27.32 -14.14
N ARG A 477 34.84 27.33 -15.15
CA ARG A 477 35.25 28.53 -15.89
C ARG A 477 34.15 28.99 -16.86
N ARG A 478 34.08 30.29 -17.12
CA ARG A 478 33.06 30.92 -17.98
C ARG A 478 32.97 30.30 -19.38
N GLU A 479 34.09 29.87 -19.94
CA GLU A 479 34.17 29.24 -21.26
C GLU A 479 33.41 27.91 -21.26
N ILE A 480 33.58 27.11 -20.20
CA ILE A 480 32.87 25.84 -20.03
C ILE A 480 31.37 26.05 -19.85
N ILE A 481 30.98 27.10 -19.11
CA ILE A 481 29.57 27.46 -18.91
C ILE A 481 28.94 27.85 -20.26
N GLU A 482 29.62 28.69 -21.03
CA GLU A 482 29.22 29.09 -22.38
C GLU A 482 29.07 27.88 -23.32
N GLU A 483 30.08 27.00 -23.37
CA GLU A 483 30.08 25.79 -24.19
C GLU A 483 28.92 24.85 -23.82
N CYS A 484 28.70 24.58 -22.53
CA CYS A 484 27.63 23.71 -22.07
C CYS A 484 26.24 24.27 -22.43
N ILE A 485 26.05 25.59 -22.29
CA ILE A 485 24.78 26.25 -22.66
C ILE A 485 24.56 26.12 -24.18
N LYS A 486 25.57 26.43 -24.99
CA LYS A 486 25.48 26.33 -26.46
C LYS A 486 25.19 24.90 -26.91
N LEU A 487 25.86 23.90 -26.32
CA LEU A 487 25.62 22.50 -26.64
C LEU A 487 24.16 22.11 -26.39
N VAL A 488 23.63 22.43 -25.21
CA VAL A 488 22.25 22.05 -24.84
C VAL A 488 21.20 22.84 -25.61
N MET A 489 21.47 24.10 -25.99
CA MET A 489 20.48 24.99 -26.60
C MET A 489 20.52 24.98 -28.14
N GLU A 490 21.70 24.94 -28.74
CA GLU A 490 21.91 25.29 -30.15
C GLU A 490 22.38 24.09 -31.01
N GLU A 491 23.14 23.15 -30.43
CA GLU A 491 23.78 22.07 -31.18
C GLU A 491 22.88 20.85 -31.45
N GLU A 492 23.32 19.98 -32.38
CA GLU A 492 22.62 18.74 -32.74
C GLU A 492 22.55 17.75 -31.57
N GLU A 493 23.62 17.62 -30.78
CA GLU A 493 23.63 16.79 -29.56
C GLU A 493 22.59 17.28 -28.55
N GLY A 494 22.44 18.61 -28.42
CA GLY A 494 21.39 19.24 -27.63
C GLY A 494 19.96 18.89 -28.07
N LYS A 495 19.73 18.59 -29.37
CA LYS A 495 18.40 18.14 -29.83
C LYS A 495 18.03 16.80 -29.21
N LEU A 496 18.96 15.85 -29.18
CA LEU A 496 18.73 14.54 -28.57
C LEU A 496 18.42 14.67 -27.08
N ILE A 497 19.19 15.51 -26.37
CA ILE A 497 18.96 15.83 -24.96
C ILE A 497 17.54 16.40 -24.73
N ARG A 498 17.09 17.33 -25.57
CA ARG A 498 15.74 17.91 -25.50
C ARG A 498 14.64 16.91 -25.82
N GLU A 499 14.87 16.00 -26.76
CA GLU A 499 13.93 14.91 -27.07
C GLU A 499 13.81 13.91 -25.92
N ASN A 500 14.93 13.56 -25.28
CA ASN A 500 14.93 12.70 -24.10
C ASN A 500 14.20 13.35 -22.93
N ALA A 501 14.41 14.65 -22.67
CA ALA A 501 13.67 15.40 -21.66
C ALA A 501 12.15 15.32 -21.88
N LYS A 502 11.69 15.45 -23.14
CA LYS A 502 10.26 15.26 -23.49
C LYS A 502 9.76 13.84 -23.25
N LYS A 503 10.54 12.81 -23.56
CA LYS A 503 10.17 11.40 -23.29
C LYS A 503 9.99 11.17 -21.79
N TRP A 504 10.93 11.64 -20.98
CA TRP A 504 10.87 11.51 -19.53
C TRP A 504 9.72 12.27 -18.90
N LYS A 505 9.38 13.46 -19.42
CA LYS A 505 8.17 14.21 -19.03
C LYS A 505 6.90 13.38 -19.17
N GLU A 506 6.72 12.74 -20.32
CA GLU A 506 5.53 11.91 -20.55
C GLU A 506 5.51 10.67 -19.65
N MET A 507 6.66 10.04 -19.39
CA MET A 507 6.74 8.94 -18.41
C MET A 507 6.38 9.40 -16.98
N ALA A 508 6.92 10.53 -16.54
CA ALA A 508 6.65 11.13 -15.24
C ALA A 508 5.16 11.49 -15.05
N ARG A 509 4.46 11.85 -16.12
CA ARG A 509 3.00 12.07 -16.11
C ARG A 509 2.24 10.75 -16.04
N ASN A 510 2.60 9.77 -16.86
CA ASN A 510 1.89 8.50 -16.92
C ASN A 510 2.00 7.69 -15.60
N THR A 511 3.12 7.78 -14.89
CA THR A 511 3.32 7.05 -13.62
C THR A 511 2.46 7.57 -12.46
N VAL A 512 2.16 8.88 -12.45
CA VAL A 512 1.35 9.53 -11.39
C VAL A 512 -0.13 9.67 -11.74
N ASP A 513 -0.48 9.52 -13.02
CA ASP A 513 -1.86 9.50 -13.49
C ASP A 513 -2.64 8.28 -12.94
N GLU A 514 -3.96 8.30 -13.06
CA GLU A 514 -4.82 7.24 -12.55
C GLU A 514 -4.43 5.86 -13.11
N GLY A 515 -4.06 4.94 -12.22
CA GLY A 515 -3.59 3.60 -12.61
C GLY A 515 -2.11 3.53 -13.02
N GLY A 516 -1.37 4.63 -12.96
CA GLY A 516 0.09 4.67 -13.07
C GLY A 516 0.79 3.94 -11.92
N SER A 517 2.10 3.67 -12.05
CA SER A 517 2.85 2.86 -11.08
C SER A 517 2.96 3.56 -9.71
N SER A 518 3.21 4.87 -9.68
CA SER A 518 3.17 5.65 -8.43
C SER A 518 1.76 5.75 -7.84
N ASP A 519 0.72 5.99 -8.64
CA ASP A 519 -0.67 6.06 -8.14
C ASP A 519 -1.12 4.73 -7.51
N LYS A 520 -0.75 3.59 -8.11
CA LYS A 520 -0.99 2.25 -7.57
C LYS A 520 -0.28 2.03 -6.24
N ASN A 521 0.98 2.43 -6.12
CA ASN A 521 1.74 2.32 -4.87
C ASN A 521 1.09 3.15 -3.75
N ILE A 522 0.60 4.35 -4.06
CA ILE A 522 -0.14 5.18 -3.11
C ILE A 522 -1.47 4.52 -2.72
N GLU A 523 -2.21 3.94 -3.67
CA GLU A 523 -3.47 3.24 -3.39
C GLU A 523 -3.24 2.00 -2.50
N GLU A 524 -2.16 1.26 -2.73
CA GLU A 524 -1.76 0.12 -1.90
C GLU A 524 -1.45 0.57 -0.47
N PHE A 525 -0.69 1.65 -0.31
CA PHE A 525 -0.40 2.26 0.99
C PHE A 525 -1.70 2.66 1.71
N VAL A 526 -2.58 3.43 1.04
CA VAL A 526 -3.88 3.85 1.61
C VAL A 526 -4.76 2.63 1.98
N SER A 527 -4.80 1.60 1.14
CA SER A 527 -5.55 0.37 1.42
C SER A 527 -5.04 -0.33 2.67
N LYS A 528 -3.71 -0.32 2.90
CA LYS A 528 -3.14 -0.87 4.12
C LYS A 528 -3.54 -0.09 5.37
N LEU A 529 -3.56 1.25 5.30
CA LEU A 529 -4.03 2.10 6.40
C LEU A 529 -5.48 1.79 6.82
N MET A 530 -6.33 1.41 5.85
CA MET A 530 -7.71 0.99 6.13
C MET A 530 -7.79 -0.35 6.85
N SER A 531 -6.89 -1.28 6.51
CA SER A 531 -6.90 -2.64 7.08
C SER A 531 -6.52 -2.68 8.57
N THR A 532 -5.90 -1.61 9.10
CA THR A 532 -5.51 -1.48 10.51
C THR A 532 -6.55 -0.80 11.38
N SER A 533 -7.66 -0.31 10.82
CA SER A 533 -8.73 0.32 11.60
C SER A 533 -9.45 -0.69 12.51
N HIS A 534 -9.43 -2.00 12.19
CA HIS A 534 -9.87 -3.10 13.07
C HIS A 534 -9.12 -4.38 12.66
N LYS A 535 -8.54 -5.14 13.61
CA LYS A 535 -8.13 -6.52 13.30
C LYS A 535 -9.38 -7.26 12.84
N ALA A 536 -9.34 -7.84 11.64
CA ALA A 536 -10.48 -8.61 11.15
C ALA A 536 -10.76 -9.75 12.14
N HIS A 537 -11.95 -9.78 12.72
CA HIS A 537 -12.38 -10.81 13.65
C HIS A 537 -13.25 -11.84 12.93
N CYS A 538 -12.80 -13.09 12.94
CA CYS A 538 -13.53 -14.22 12.39
C CYS A 538 -14.04 -15.14 13.50
N LEU A 539 -15.35 -15.36 13.53
CA LEU A 539 -16.00 -16.32 14.40
C LEU A 539 -16.10 -17.68 13.69
N ILE A 540 -15.52 -18.70 14.30
CA ILE A 540 -15.44 -20.05 13.75
C ILE A 540 -16.43 -20.94 14.50
N LEU A 541 -17.36 -21.56 13.77
CA LEU A 541 -18.43 -22.37 14.36
C LEU A 541 -18.41 -23.80 13.79
N PRO A 542 -17.59 -24.70 14.37
CA PRO A 542 -17.56 -26.10 14.00
C PRO A 542 -18.80 -26.86 14.47
N TYR A 543 -19.13 -27.95 13.78
CA TYR A 543 -20.07 -28.94 14.31
C TYR A 543 -19.46 -29.59 15.58
N PRO A 544 -20.24 -29.84 16.66
CA PRO A 544 -19.70 -30.21 17.98
C PRO A 544 -19.23 -31.67 18.07
N PHE A 545 -18.33 -32.05 17.16
CA PHE A 545 -17.65 -33.33 17.09
C PHE A 545 -16.17 -33.10 16.84
N GLN A 546 -15.32 -33.90 17.51
CA GLN A 546 -13.88 -33.76 17.46
C GLN A 546 -13.31 -33.79 16.03
N GLY A 547 -13.87 -34.64 15.15
CA GLY A 547 -13.46 -34.72 13.74
C GLY A 547 -13.74 -33.45 12.92
N HIS A 548 -14.65 -32.59 13.35
CA HIS A 548 -14.97 -31.33 12.69
C HIS A 548 -14.23 -30.14 13.33
N ILE A 549 -14.14 -30.14 14.66
CA ILE A 549 -13.49 -29.08 15.43
C ILE A 549 -11.99 -29.02 15.12
N ASN A 550 -11.28 -30.15 15.05
CA ASN A 550 -9.83 -30.16 14.88
C ASN A 550 -9.35 -29.55 13.54
N PRO A 551 -9.92 -29.92 12.37
CA PRO A 551 -9.60 -29.24 11.12
C PRO A 551 -9.87 -27.74 11.14
N MET A 552 -10.99 -27.32 11.75
CA MET A 552 -11.36 -25.90 11.84
C MET A 552 -10.45 -25.14 12.81
N LEU A 553 -10.01 -25.73 13.92
CA LEU A 553 -9.00 -25.17 14.82
C LEU A 553 -7.65 -24.98 14.11
N GLN A 554 -7.23 -25.94 13.28
CA GLN A 554 -5.99 -25.81 12.50
C GLN A 554 -6.12 -24.70 11.44
N PHE A 555 -7.30 -24.57 10.82
CA PHE A 555 -7.60 -23.45 9.95
C PHE A 555 -7.59 -22.10 10.71
N SER A 556 -8.13 -22.05 11.93
CA SER A 556 -8.06 -20.89 12.83
C SER A 556 -6.63 -20.45 13.11
N LYS A 557 -5.74 -21.37 13.47
CA LYS A 557 -4.31 -21.07 13.72
C LYS A 557 -3.64 -20.47 12.47
N ARG A 558 -3.97 -20.97 11.28
CA ARG A 558 -3.49 -20.40 10.01
C ARG A 558 -4.01 -18.97 9.77
N LEU A 559 -5.25 -18.68 10.13
CA LEU A 559 -5.79 -17.32 10.04
C LEU A 559 -5.14 -16.38 11.06
N GLN A 560 -4.91 -16.83 12.30
CA GLN A 560 -4.20 -16.04 13.32
C GLN A 560 -2.78 -15.66 12.88
N SER A 561 -2.04 -16.57 12.23
CA SER A 561 -0.72 -16.26 11.66
C SER A 561 -0.74 -15.13 10.62
N LYS A 562 -1.93 -14.81 10.09
CA LYS A 562 -2.17 -13.71 9.15
C LYS A 562 -2.80 -12.47 9.81
N HIS A 563 -2.66 -12.34 11.13
CA HIS A 563 -3.14 -11.21 11.93
C HIS A 563 -4.68 -11.05 11.96
N VAL A 564 -5.41 -12.16 11.76
CA VAL A 564 -6.87 -12.23 11.95
C VAL A 564 -7.15 -12.61 13.41
N GLU A 565 -8.01 -11.86 14.09
CA GLU A 565 -8.50 -12.23 15.41
C GLU A 565 -9.49 -13.38 15.27
N ILE A 566 -9.35 -14.43 16.08
CA ILE A 566 -10.17 -15.65 15.96
C ILE A 566 -10.82 -15.99 17.28
N THR A 567 -12.13 -16.21 17.22
CA THR A 567 -12.91 -16.85 18.29
C THR A 567 -13.53 -18.13 17.75
N ILE A 568 -13.36 -19.25 18.45
CA ILE A 568 -14.07 -20.50 18.16
C ILE A 568 -15.29 -20.58 19.08
N ALA A 569 -16.49 -20.70 18.50
CA ALA A 569 -17.70 -20.97 19.25
C ALA A 569 -18.01 -22.48 19.24
N THR A 570 -18.24 -23.08 20.40
CA THR A 570 -18.63 -24.48 20.53
C THR A 570 -19.84 -24.64 21.46
N THR A 571 -20.41 -25.83 21.58
CA THR A 571 -21.54 -26.05 22.48
C THR A 571 -21.07 -26.23 23.92
N LYS A 572 -21.86 -25.76 24.88
CA LYS A 572 -21.59 -25.97 26.32
C LYS A 572 -21.42 -27.45 26.67
N SER A 573 -22.25 -28.31 26.08
CA SER A 573 -22.21 -29.76 26.26
C SER A 573 -20.87 -30.36 25.81
N PHE A 574 -20.32 -29.88 24.69
CA PHE A 574 -19.05 -30.34 24.18
C PHE A 574 -17.88 -29.79 25.00
N LEU A 575 -17.92 -28.51 25.39
CA LEU A 575 -16.90 -27.89 26.26
C LEU A 575 -16.73 -28.67 27.57
N LYS A 576 -17.83 -29.10 28.20
CA LYS A 576 -17.80 -29.93 29.43
C LYS A 576 -17.10 -31.29 29.22
N LYS A 577 -17.13 -31.84 28.01
CA LYS A 577 -16.50 -33.14 27.67
C LYS A 577 -15.01 -32.99 27.29
N MET A 578 -14.54 -31.78 27.01
CA MET A 578 -13.13 -31.54 26.65
C MET A 578 -12.22 -31.72 27.86
N LYS A 579 -11.08 -32.39 27.66
CA LYS A 579 -10.05 -32.55 28.71
C LYS A 579 -8.93 -31.54 28.62
N GLU A 580 -8.70 -30.96 27.45
CA GLU A 580 -7.66 -29.98 27.18
C GLU A 580 -8.22 -28.87 26.27
N LEU A 581 -7.90 -27.62 26.59
CA LEU A 581 -8.28 -26.42 25.83
C LEU A 581 -7.01 -25.82 25.19
N PRO A 582 -7.07 -25.39 23.91
CA PRO A 582 -5.98 -24.66 23.30
C PRO A 582 -5.80 -23.32 24.00
N THR A 583 -4.55 -22.95 24.25
CA THR A 583 -4.16 -21.66 24.81
C THR A 583 -4.06 -20.57 23.76
N SER A 584 -3.91 -20.94 22.48
CA SER A 584 -3.64 -20.00 21.39
C SER A 584 -4.89 -19.34 20.78
N VAL A 585 -6.10 -19.86 21.03
CA VAL A 585 -7.35 -19.37 20.40
C VAL A 585 -8.43 -19.14 21.44
N SER A 586 -9.12 -18.00 21.36
CA SER A 586 -10.28 -17.70 22.21
C SER A 586 -11.42 -18.68 21.94
N ILE A 587 -11.97 -19.28 22.99
CA ILE A 587 -13.12 -20.18 22.91
C ILE A 587 -14.31 -19.54 23.62
N GLU A 588 -15.42 -19.47 22.90
CA GLU A 588 -16.72 -19.03 23.41
C GLU A 588 -17.74 -20.16 23.29
N VAL A 589 -18.85 -20.02 24.01
CA VAL A 589 -19.88 -21.07 24.06
C VAL A 589 -21.23 -20.58 23.58
N ILE A 590 -21.91 -21.45 22.86
CA ILE A 590 -23.33 -21.35 22.53
C ILE A 590 -24.08 -22.53 23.14
N SER A 591 -25.41 -22.41 23.23
CA SER A 591 -26.26 -23.51 23.70
C SER A 591 -26.78 -24.32 22.52
N ASP A 592 -26.74 -25.64 22.65
CA ASP A 592 -27.44 -26.57 21.73
C ASP A 592 -28.85 -26.93 22.22
N GLY A 593 -29.29 -26.33 23.34
CA GLY A 593 -30.54 -26.62 24.02
C GLY A 593 -30.53 -27.92 24.82
N TYR A 594 -29.40 -28.62 24.86
CA TYR A 594 -29.12 -29.83 25.63
C TYR A 594 -27.76 -29.71 26.32
N ASP A 595 -27.57 -28.62 27.08
CA ASP A 595 -26.28 -28.18 27.60
C ASP A 595 -25.57 -29.17 28.55
N ASP A 596 -26.26 -30.20 29.04
CA ASP A 596 -25.72 -31.19 29.99
C ASP A 596 -25.23 -32.48 29.31
N GLY A 597 -25.93 -32.99 28.30
CA GLY A 597 -25.58 -34.24 27.62
C GLY A 597 -25.34 -34.13 26.12
N GLY A 598 -25.67 -32.98 25.50
CA GLY A 598 -25.65 -32.79 24.06
C GLY A 598 -26.63 -33.74 23.37
N ILE A 599 -26.17 -34.40 22.30
CA ILE A 599 -26.97 -35.38 21.55
C ILE A 599 -27.52 -36.52 22.42
N ASP A 600 -26.78 -36.95 23.45
CA ASP A 600 -27.15 -38.08 24.32
C ASP A 600 -28.38 -37.76 25.21
N GLN A 601 -28.68 -36.48 25.41
CA GLN A 601 -29.83 -36.01 26.18
C GLN A 601 -31.11 -35.96 25.33
N ALA A 602 -30.99 -35.94 24.01
CA ALA A 602 -32.13 -35.83 23.11
C ALA A 602 -32.77 -37.19 22.87
N LYS A 603 -34.11 -37.22 22.80
CA LYS A 603 -34.88 -38.46 22.53
C LYS A 603 -34.61 -39.03 21.13
N THR A 604 -34.38 -38.16 20.15
CA THR A 604 -34.06 -38.52 18.77
C THR A 604 -33.05 -37.52 18.20
N TYR A 605 -32.32 -37.94 17.17
CA TYR A 605 -31.39 -37.06 16.48
C TYR A 605 -32.08 -35.85 15.81
N GLU A 606 -33.27 -36.04 15.25
CA GLU A 606 -34.07 -34.95 14.67
C GLU A 606 -34.49 -33.92 15.73
N ALA A 607 -34.86 -34.38 16.93
CA ALA A 607 -35.19 -33.49 18.05
C ALA A 607 -33.95 -32.69 18.50
N TYR A 608 -32.76 -33.32 18.50
CA TYR A 608 -31.49 -32.62 18.75
C TYR A 608 -31.25 -31.52 17.71
N LEU A 609 -31.30 -31.85 16.41
CA LEU A 609 -31.04 -30.89 15.34
C LEU A 609 -32.04 -29.73 15.32
N THR A 610 -33.32 -30.02 15.55
CA THR A 610 -34.38 -28.99 15.61
C THR A 610 -34.13 -28.04 16.76
N ARG A 611 -33.86 -28.58 17.95
CA ARG A 611 -33.59 -27.78 19.15
C ARG A 611 -32.30 -26.96 19.02
N PHE A 612 -31.23 -27.57 18.49
CA PHE A 612 -29.96 -26.88 18.28
C PHE A 612 -30.11 -25.76 17.25
N LYS A 613 -30.89 -25.96 16.20
CA LYS A 613 -31.20 -24.88 15.25
C LYS A 613 -31.91 -23.70 15.94
N GLU A 614 -32.92 -23.96 16.77
CA GLU A 614 -33.68 -22.91 17.46
C GLU A 614 -32.81 -22.18 18.50
N VAL A 615 -32.33 -22.92 19.50
CA VAL A 615 -31.58 -22.35 20.63
C VAL A 615 -30.18 -21.88 20.22
N GLY A 616 -29.53 -22.60 19.30
CA GLY A 616 -28.23 -22.23 18.75
C GLY A 616 -28.28 -20.96 17.93
N SER A 617 -29.35 -20.71 17.15
CA SER A 617 -29.51 -19.45 16.40
C SER A 617 -29.62 -18.25 17.33
N ASP A 618 -30.39 -18.38 18.42
CA ASP A 618 -30.59 -17.31 19.39
C ASP A 618 -29.32 -17.03 20.18
N THR A 619 -28.67 -18.07 20.70
CA THR A 619 -27.44 -17.93 21.49
C THR A 619 -26.23 -17.50 20.66
N LEU A 620 -26.15 -17.89 19.38
CA LEU A 620 -25.15 -17.36 18.45
C LEU A 620 -25.35 -15.86 18.21
N SER A 621 -26.60 -15.41 18.03
CA SER A 621 -26.91 -13.98 17.87
C SER A 621 -26.51 -13.19 19.12
N GLN A 622 -26.77 -13.73 20.31
CA GLN A 622 -26.36 -13.13 21.58
C GLN A 622 -24.83 -13.08 21.72
N LEU A 623 -24.11 -14.13 21.31
CA LEU A 623 -22.65 -14.15 21.34
C LEU A 623 -22.05 -13.08 20.42
N ILE A 624 -22.58 -12.93 19.21
CA ILE A 624 -22.13 -11.89 18.27
C ILE A 624 -22.34 -10.50 18.89
N GLN A 625 -23.51 -10.25 19.51
CA GLN A 625 -23.78 -8.98 20.18
C GLN A 625 -22.86 -8.75 21.39
N LYS A 626 -22.57 -9.80 22.17
CA LYS A 626 -21.62 -9.75 23.30
C LYS A 626 -20.24 -9.32 22.81
N LEU A 627 -19.75 -9.93 21.73
CA LEU A 627 -18.44 -9.62 21.15
C LEU A 627 -18.38 -8.18 20.61
N GLU A 628 -19.43 -7.73 19.93
CA GLU A 628 -19.55 -6.35 19.47
C GLU A 628 -19.51 -5.35 20.65
N ASN A 629 -20.28 -5.59 21.71
CA ASN A 629 -20.33 -4.72 22.89
C ASN A 629 -19.00 -4.70 23.67
N SER A 630 -18.19 -5.76 23.56
CA SER A 630 -16.85 -5.83 24.16
C SER A 630 -15.75 -5.12 23.36
N GLY A 631 -16.10 -4.46 22.25
CA GLY A 631 -15.15 -3.78 21.37
C GLY A 631 -14.46 -4.70 20.35
N CYS A 632 -14.94 -5.94 20.20
CA CYS A 632 -14.39 -6.96 19.29
C CYS A 632 -15.42 -7.38 18.21
N PRO A 633 -15.87 -6.45 17.33
CA PRO A 633 -16.95 -6.73 16.38
C PRO A 633 -16.58 -7.85 15.40
N VAL A 634 -17.44 -8.86 15.26
CA VAL A 634 -17.24 -9.97 14.31
C VAL A 634 -17.43 -9.46 12.89
N ASN A 635 -16.45 -9.69 12.01
CA ASN A 635 -16.53 -9.29 10.60
C ASN A 635 -17.03 -10.43 9.69
N CYS A 636 -16.71 -11.67 10.04
CA CYS A 636 -17.17 -12.83 9.28
C CYS A 636 -17.34 -14.07 10.15
N ILE A 637 -18.17 -15.01 9.66
CA ILE A 637 -18.41 -16.30 10.29
C ILE A 637 -17.99 -17.42 9.35
N VAL A 638 -17.10 -18.30 9.81
CA VAL A 638 -16.82 -19.56 9.12
C VAL A 638 -17.52 -20.67 9.87
N TYR A 639 -18.40 -21.40 9.20
CA TYR A 639 -19.27 -22.38 9.85
C TYR A 639 -19.21 -23.74 9.15
N ASP A 640 -19.46 -24.78 9.93
CA ASP A 640 -19.62 -26.12 9.39
C ASP A 640 -20.97 -26.28 8.67
N PRO A 641 -21.02 -26.78 7.42
CA PRO A 641 -22.26 -27.00 6.65
C PRO A 641 -23.32 -27.86 7.35
N PHE A 642 -22.95 -28.68 8.34
CA PHE A 642 -23.91 -29.39 9.20
C PHE A 642 -24.76 -28.45 10.07
N LEU A 643 -24.41 -27.17 10.13
CA LEU A 643 -25.15 -26.09 10.79
C LEU A 643 -25.73 -25.11 9.75
N PRO A 644 -26.64 -25.53 8.85
CA PRO A 644 -27.13 -24.70 7.75
C PRO A 644 -27.97 -23.50 8.20
N TRP A 645 -28.30 -23.39 9.49
CA TRP A 645 -29.01 -22.25 10.06
C TRP A 645 -28.09 -21.05 10.31
N VAL A 646 -26.77 -21.24 10.38
CA VAL A 646 -25.78 -20.19 10.69
C VAL A 646 -25.74 -19.12 9.61
N VAL A 647 -25.84 -19.52 8.33
CA VAL A 647 -25.92 -18.56 7.21
C VAL A 647 -27.14 -17.65 7.31
N LYS A 648 -28.25 -18.11 7.90
CA LYS A 648 -29.44 -17.28 8.11
C LYS A 648 -29.20 -16.24 9.20
N VAL A 649 -28.54 -16.63 10.30
CA VAL A 649 -28.13 -15.73 11.39
C VAL A 649 -27.16 -14.66 10.86
N ALA A 650 -26.11 -15.09 10.15
CA ALA A 650 -25.13 -14.18 9.55
C ALA A 650 -25.78 -13.17 8.59
N LYS A 651 -26.65 -13.63 7.68
CA LYS A 651 -27.37 -12.75 6.75
C LYS A 651 -28.29 -11.76 7.46
N LYS A 652 -28.96 -12.17 8.55
CA LYS A 652 -29.85 -11.30 9.33
C LYS A 652 -29.09 -10.13 9.96
N ILE A 653 -27.83 -10.34 10.33
CA ILE A 653 -26.96 -9.36 11.01
C ILE A 653 -26.04 -8.61 10.01
N GLY A 654 -26.05 -9.00 8.73
CA GLY A 654 -25.21 -8.38 7.70
C GLY A 654 -23.75 -8.84 7.69
N LEU A 655 -23.46 -10.02 8.27
CA LEU A 655 -22.12 -10.61 8.31
C LEU A 655 -21.81 -11.43 7.06
N ILE A 656 -20.54 -11.41 6.65
CA ILE A 656 -20.01 -12.32 5.63
C ILE A 656 -19.95 -13.72 6.24
N SER A 657 -20.47 -14.73 5.54
CA SER A 657 -20.36 -16.12 5.98
C SER A 657 -19.70 -17.01 4.94
N ALA A 658 -18.90 -17.96 5.40
CA ALA A 658 -18.26 -18.97 4.57
C ALA A 658 -18.47 -20.37 5.17
N ALA A 659 -18.77 -21.33 4.31
CA ALA A 659 -18.93 -22.73 4.67
C ALA A 659 -17.56 -23.44 4.66
N PHE A 660 -17.20 -24.12 5.74
CA PHE A 660 -15.99 -24.94 5.83
C PHE A 660 -16.35 -26.42 5.75
N PHE A 661 -16.10 -27.05 4.61
CA PHE A 661 -16.35 -28.48 4.44
C PHE A 661 -15.21 -29.28 5.07
N THR A 662 -15.51 -29.99 6.15
CA THR A 662 -14.59 -30.95 6.81
C THR A 662 -14.49 -32.27 6.06
N GLN A 663 -15.44 -32.51 5.14
CA GLN A 663 -15.48 -33.66 4.22
C GLN A 663 -14.82 -33.33 2.88
N ASN A 664 -14.36 -34.37 2.17
CA ASN A 664 -13.79 -34.20 0.83
C ASN A 664 -14.86 -33.79 -0.21
N CYS A 665 -14.39 -33.23 -1.34
CA CYS A 665 -15.26 -32.73 -2.40
C CYS A 665 -16.11 -33.84 -3.06
N THR A 666 -15.59 -35.07 -3.15
CA THR A 666 -16.30 -36.22 -3.75
C THR A 666 -17.58 -36.53 -2.97
N VAL A 667 -17.46 -36.69 -1.65
CA VAL A 667 -18.59 -36.97 -0.76
C VAL A 667 -19.57 -35.78 -0.73
N ALA A 668 -19.05 -34.55 -0.70
CA ALA A 668 -19.90 -33.36 -0.78
C ALA A 668 -20.71 -33.31 -2.10
N ASN A 669 -20.10 -33.70 -3.23
CA ASN A 669 -20.77 -33.76 -4.52
C ASN A 669 -21.87 -34.83 -4.54
N ILE A 670 -21.60 -36.02 -3.97
CA ILE A 670 -22.61 -37.09 -3.83
C ILE A 670 -23.79 -36.59 -3.01
N TYR A 671 -23.57 -36.02 -1.82
CA TYR A 671 -24.65 -35.48 -0.99
C TYR A 671 -25.43 -34.36 -1.65
N TYR A 672 -24.76 -33.48 -2.41
CA TYR A 672 -25.43 -32.46 -3.20
C TYR A 672 -26.37 -33.07 -4.23
N HIS A 673 -25.91 -34.08 -4.98
CA HIS A 673 -26.74 -34.75 -5.98
C HIS A 673 -27.84 -35.63 -5.41
N VAL A 674 -27.65 -36.21 -4.22
CA VAL A 674 -28.71 -36.86 -3.45
C VAL A 674 -29.77 -35.83 -3.02
N HIS A 675 -29.34 -34.69 -2.47
CA HIS A 675 -30.25 -33.62 -2.07
C HIS A 675 -31.04 -33.02 -3.24
N LYS A 676 -30.42 -32.95 -4.44
CA LYS A 676 -31.08 -32.53 -5.68
C LYS A 676 -31.99 -33.60 -6.29
N GLY A 677 -32.01 -34.82 -5.74
CA GLY A 677 -32.77 -35.96 -6.25
C GLY A 677 -32.20 -36.56 -7.54
N VAL A 678 -30.96 -36.22 -7.91
CA VAL A 678 -30.25 -36.78 -9.07
C VAL A 678 -29.76 -38.20 -8.75
N ILE A 679 -29.20 -38.40 -7.55
CA ILE A 679 -28.89 -39.72 -7.00
C ILE A 679 -30.04 -40.10 -6.05
N LYS A 680 -30.63 -41.29 -6.23
CA LYS A 680 -31.72 -41.75 -5.36
C LYS A 680 -31.14 -42.31 -4.06
N LEU A 681 -31.85 -42.09 -2.95
CA LEU A 681 -31.61 -42.80 -1.70
C LEU A 681 -32.01 -44.27 -1.85
N SER A 682 -31.21 -45.17 -1.28
CA SER A 682 -31.37 -46.62 -1.39
C SER A 682 -31.47 -47.07 -2.85
N PRO A 683 -30.39 -46.89 -3.64
CA PRO A 683 -30.32 -47.45 -5.00
C PRO A 683 -30.66 -48.95 -4.94
N THR A 684 -31.50 -49.40 -5.85
CA THR A 684 -32.06 -50.76 -5.79
C THR A 684 -30.94 -51.80 -6.00
N GLN A 685 -31.13 -53.06 -5.58
CA GLN A 685 -30.17 -54.15 -5.78
C GLN A 685 -29.68 -54.34 -7.24
N ASN A 686 -30.32 -53.70 -8.23
CA ASN A 686 -29.93 -53.73 -9.63
C ASN A 686 -28.97 -52.60 -10.05
N ASP A 687 -28.70 -51.61 -9.20
CA ASP A 687 -27.80 -50.49 -9.49
C ASP A 687 -26.38 -50.81 -8.98
N GLU A 688 -25.66 -51.74 -9.62
CA GLU A 688 -24.26 -52.06 -9.22
C GLU A 688 -23.34 -50.84 -9.31
N LYS A 689 -23.67 -49.86 -10.18
CA LYS A 689 -22.83 -48.71 -10.50
C LYS A 689 -23.64 -47.41 -10.61
N ILE A 690 -23.21 -46.39 -9.88
CA ILE A 690 -23.84 -45.07 -9.79
C ILE A 690 -23.00 -44.04 -10.54
N LEU A 691 -23.61 -43.34 -11.50
CA LEU A 691 -22.99 -42.23 -12.20
C LEU A 691 -23.13 -40.95 -11.37
N ILE A 692 -22.00 -40.38 -10.95
CA ILE A 692 -21.96 -39.09 -10.26
C ILE A 692 -21.61 -37.99 -11.28
N PRO A 693 -22.42 -36.94 -11.42
CA PRO A 693 -22.09 -35.84 -12.31
C PRO A 693 -20.72 -35.23 -11.98
N GLY A 694 -19.87 -35.12 -13.02
CA GLY A 694 -18.48 -34.67 -12.90
C GLY A 694 -17.45 -35.79 -12.71
N PHE A 695 -17.87 -37.05 -12.58
CA PHE A 695 -16.97 -38.20 -12.50
C PHE A 695 -16.87 -38.90 -13.87
N SER A 696 -15.64 -39.29 -14.24
CA SER A 696 -15.34 -39.98 -15.50
C SER A 696 -15.77 -41.45 -15.48
N CYS A 697 -15.88 -42.04 -14.29
CA CYS A 697 -16.21 -43.44 -14.08
C CYS A 697 -17.37 -43.60 -13.08
N PRO A 698 -18.27 -44.58 -13.29
CA PRO A 698 -19.26 -44.95 -12.30
C PRO A 698 -18.59 -45.46 -11.02
N ILE A 699 -19.20 -45.18 -9.87
CA ILE A 699 -18.77 -45.70 -8.55
C ILE A 699 -19.68 -46.86 -8.15
N GLU A 700 -19.15 -47.89 -7.50
CA GLU A 700 -20.00 -48.99 -7.02
C GLU A 700 -20.99 -48.51 -5.97
N ALA A 701 -22.19 -49.10 -5.94
CA ALA A 701 -23.16 -48.73 -4.91
C ALA A 701 -22.64 -48.98 -3.49
N SER A 702 -21.73 -49.94 -3.28
CA SER A 702 -21.03 -50.17 -2.01
C SER A 702 -20.06 -49.06 -1.61
N ASP A 703 -19.57 -48.27 -2.57
CA ASP A 703 -18.53 -47.26 -2.38
C ASP A 703 -19.10 -45.85 -2.17
N VAL A 704 -20.40 -45.65 -2.37
CA VAL A 704 -21.05 -44.39 -1.98
C VAL A 704 -21.22 -44.30 -0.46
N PRO A 705 -21.29 -43.09 0.15
CA PRO A 705 -21.44 -42.96 1.59
C PRO A 705 -22.64 -43.76 2.09
N THR A 706 -22.45 -44.56 3.14
CA THR A 706 -23.43 -45.54 3.63
C THR A 706 -24.82 -44.95 3.93
N PHE A 707 -24.88 -43.68 4.35
CA PHE A 707 -26.12 -42.93 4.56
C PHE A 707 -26.97 -42.73 3.29
N VAL A 708 -26.41 -42.96 2.10
CA VAL A 708 -27.10 -42.93 0.80
C VAL A 708 -27.76 -44.27 0.48
N ILE A 709 -27.22 -45.38 1.00
CA ILE A 709 -27.68 -46.74 0.72
C ILE A 709 -28.77 -47.16 1.72
N ASP A 710 -28.57 -46.89 3.01
CA ASP A 710 -29.50 -47.32 4.05
C ASP A 710 -29.65 -46.25 5.13
N TRP A 711 -30.76 -45.50 5.08
CA TRP A 711 -31.01 -44.43 6.05
C TRP A 711 -31.63 -44.95 7.37
N MET A 712 -32.13 -46.19 7.43
CA MET A 712 -32.86 -46.70 8.61
C MET A 712 -32.57 -48.14 9.05
N SER A 713 -31.75 -48.92 8.35
CA SER A 713 -31.51 -50.32 8.70
C SER A 713 -30.02 -50.63 8.94
N LYS A 714 -29.71 -51.01 10.18
CA LYS A 714 -28.47 -51.66 10.65
C LYS A 714 -27.16 -50.84 10.59
N ILE A 715 -26.67 -50.53 11.79
CA ILE A 715 -25.29 -50.12 12.07
C ILE A 715 -24.38 -51.31 11.70
N TYR A 716 -23.84 -51.32 10.48
CA TYR A 716 -22.72 -52.20 10.10
C TYR A 716 -21.38 -51.50 10.35
N PRO A 717 -20.30 -52.27 10.60
CA PRO A 717 -19.03 -51.74 11.07
C PRO A 717 -18.29 -51.00 9.95
N ILE A 718 -18.05 -49.71 10.16
CA ILE A 718 -17.31 -48.85 9.24
C ILE A 718 -15.82 -49.22 9.31
N LYS A 719 -15.25 -49.71 8.21
CA LYS A 719 -13.80 -49.69 7.97
C LYS A 719 -13.47 -48.37 7.28
N THR A 720 -12.83 -47.44 7.98
CA THR A 720 -12.16 -46.30 7.36
C THR A 720 -10.69 -46.26 7.78
N ILE A 721 -9.83 -46.16 6.78
CA ILE A 721 -8.42 -45.75 6.90
C ILE A 721 -8.35 -44.34 6.34
N GLY A 722 -7.78 -43.42 7.13
CA GLY A 722 -7.45 -42.07 6.69
C GLY A 722 -6.86 -41.27 7.84
N PRO A 723 -5.58 -40.85 7.79
CA PRO A 723 -4.98 -40.06 8.85
C PRO A 723 -5.42 -38.59 8.74
N THR A 724 -5.83 -37.99 9.86
CA THR A 724 -5.69 -36.55 10.09
C THR A 724 -4.25 -36.31 10.54
N ILE A 725 -3.38 -35.89 9.61
CA ILE A 725 -1.99 -35.53 9.95
C ILE A 725 -2.00 -34.11 10.55
N PRO A 726 -1.44 -33.88 11.76
CA PRO A 726 -1.27 -32.54 12.31
C PRO A 726 -0.43 -31.65 11.39
N SER A 727 -0.78 -30.36 11.29
CA SER A 727 -0.13 -29.41 10.36
C SER A 727 1.37 -29.21 10.62
N MET A 728 1.84 -29.46 11.84
CA MET A 728 3.25 -29.45 12.25
C MET A 728 4.16 -30.33 11.36
N TYR A 729 3.61 -31.42 10.79
CA TYR A 729 4.36 -32.33 9.92
C TYR A 729 4.39 -31.90 8.45
N LEU A 730 3.60 -30.89 8.06
CA LEU A 730 3.45 -30.44 6.67
C LEU A 730 3.93 -29.00 6.43
N ASP A 731 3.95 -28.13 7.46
CA ASP A 731 4.41 -26.73 7.35
C ASP A 731 5.52 -26.42 8.37
N LYS A 732 6.75 -26.26 7.87
CA LYS A 732 7.96 -26.00 8.68
C LYS A 732 7.91 -24.69 9.48
N ARG A 733 6.92 -23.82 9.26
CA ARG A 733 6.78 -22.54 10.00
C ARG A 733 6.06 -22.67 11.33
N LEU A 734 5.46 -23.83 11.62
CA LEU A 734 4.71 -24.11 12.86
C LEU A 734 5.45 -25.10 13.78
N HIS A 735 6.78 -25.19 13.68
CA HIS A 735 7.59 -26.20 14.38
C HIS A 735 7.52 -26.15 15.91
N ASP A 736 7.17 -25.00 16.51
CA ASP A 736 7.07 -24.82 17.96
C ASP A 736 5.66 -25.08 18.53
N ASP A 737 4.65 -25.34 17.68
CA ASP A 737 3.28 -25.60 18.13
C ASP A 737 3.13 -27.05 18.64
N LYS A 738 3.29 -27.22 19.96
CA LYS A 738 3.13 -28.51 20.66
C LYS A 738 1.68 -28.80 21.08
N GLU A 739 0.71 -27.95 20.73
CA GLU A 739 -0.69 -28.17 21.11
C GLU A 739 -1.38 -29.20 20.21
N TYR A 740 -1.84 -30.28 20.83
CA TYR A 740 -2.76 -31.22 20.18
C TYR A 740 -4.15 -30.57 20.07
N GLY A 741 -4.89 -30.92 19.01
CA GLY A 741 -6.25 -30.39 18.81
C GLY A 741 -7.20 -30.70 19.97
N LEU A 742 -8.38 -30.09 19.97
CA LEU A 742 -9.41 -30.28 20.98
C LEU A 742 -9.81 -31.77 21.11
N SER A 743 -9.54 -32.37 22.27
CA SER A 743 -9.77 -33.80 22.53
C SER A 743 -10.63 -34.04 23.78
N ILE A 744 -11.57 -34.98 23.65
CA ILE A 744 -12.36 -35.50 24.79
C ILE A 744 -11.64 -36.65 25.53
N PHE A 745 -10.54 -37.15 24.97
CA PHE A 745 -9.68 -38.18 25.56
C PHE A 745 -8.30 -37.62 25.86
N LYS A 746 -7.67 -38.10 26.94
CA LYS A 746 -6.28 -37.72 27.25
C LYS A 746 -5.36 -38.47 26.28
N PRO A 747 -4.53 -37.80 25.48
CA PRO A 747 -3.70 -38.47 24.51
C PRO A 747 -2.53 -39.21 25.19
N MET A 748 -2.27 -40.46 24.80
CA MET A 748 -1.13 -41.28 25.29
C MET A 748 0.14 -41.03 24.45
N THR A 749 0.39 -39.77 24.09
CA THR A 749 1.40 -39.38 23.09
C THR A 749 2.80 -39.90 23.42
N ASN A 750 3.27 -39.65 24.65
CA ASN A 750 4.63 -40.01 25.04
C ASN A 750 4.84 -41.53 25.09
N GLU A 751 3.84 -42.28 25.52
CA GLU A 751 3.90 -43.74 25.59
C GLU A 751 3.90 -44.35 24.18
N CYS A 752 3.04 -43.86 23.28
CA CYS A 752 2.99 -44.30 21.90
C CYS A 752 4.27 -43.94 21.13
N LEU A 753 4.78 -42.71 21.26
CA LEU A 753 6.03 -42.28 20.60
C LEU A 753 7.24 -43.05 21.13
N ASN A 754 7.33 -43.24 22.45
CA ASN A 754 8.40 -44.05 23.03
C ASN A 754 8.32 -45.48 22.51
N TRP A 755 7.15 -46.10 22.46
CA TRP A 755 7.02 -47.46 21.93
C TRP A 755 7.38 -47.54 20.44
N LEU A 756 6.91 -46.59 19.62
CA LEU A 756 7.19 -46.51 18.18
C LEU A 756 8.69 -46.33 17.89
N ASN A 757 9.40 -45.50 18.67
CA ASN A 757 10.83 -45.28 18.53
C ASN A 757 11.67 -46.56 18.76
N HIS A 758 11.10 -47.59 19.38
CA HIS A 758 11.74 -48.89 19.59
C HIS A 758 11.31 -49.96 18.57
N GLN A 759 10.45 -49.61 17.60
CA GLN A 759 10.06 -50.53 16.53
C GLN A 759 10.93 -50.33 15.28
N PRO A 760 11.21 -51.39 14.50
CA PRO A 760 11.85 -51.26 13.20
C PRO A 760 11.07 -50.34 12.24
N ILE A 761 11.79 -49.65 11.36
CA ILE A 761 11.18 -48.80 10.33
C ILE A 761 10.25 -49.65 9.46
N SER A 762 9.03 -49.14 9.23
CA SER A 762 7.99 -49.79 8.43
C SER A 762 7.46 -51.13 8.97
N SER A 763 7.72 -51.49 10.25
CA SER A 763 7.21 -52.73 10.84
C SER A 763 5.90 -52.58 11.63
N VAL A 764 5.35 -51.36 11.68
CA VAL A 764 4.17 -51.05 12.49
C VAL A 764 2.98 -50.74 11.59
N LEU A 765 1.93 -51.55 11.72
CA LEU A 765 0.63 -51.25 11.15
C LEU A 765 -0.18 -50.41 12.14
N TYR A 766 -0.54 -49.18 11.74
CA TYR A 766 -1.43 -48.33 12.51
C TYR A 766 -2.90 -48.63 12.16
N VAL A 767 -3.67 -49.09 13.15
CA VAL A 767 -5.11 -49.34 13.02
C VAL A 767 -5.85 -48.37 13.92
N SER A 768 -6.80 -47.63 13.35
CA SER A 768 -7.61 -46.65 14.08
C SER A 768 -9.07 -46.80 13.68
N PHE A 769 -9.96 -46.61 14.65
CA PHE A 769 -11.40 -46.52 14.42
C PHE A 769 -11.88 -45.11 14.74
N GLY A 770 -12.86 -44.62 13.97
CA GLY A 770 -13.49 -43.34 14.26
C GLY A 770 -14.26 -43.40 15.59
N SER A 771 -14.47 -42.24 16.22
CA SER A 771 -15.14 -42.12 17.53
C SER A 771 -16.59 -42.62 17.58
N LEU A 772 -17.20 -42.92 16.43
CA LEU A 772 -18.56 -43.45 16.30
C LEU A 772 -18.59 -44.94 15.94
N ALA A 773 -17.44 -45.59 15.74
CA ALA A 773 -17.38 -47.00 15.44
C ALA A 773 -17.74 -47.82 16.69
N LYS A 774 -18.79 -48.64 16.58
CA LYS A 774 -19.12 -49.68 17.57
C LYS A 774 -18.82 -51.03 16.93
N LEU A 775 -17.70 -51.61 17.31
CA LEU A 775 -17.34 -52.97 16.91
C LEU A 775 -17.80 -53.94 17.99
N GLU A 776 -18.43 -55.02 17.58
CA GLU A 776 -18.76 -56.11 18.50
C GLU A 776 -17.49 -56.90 18.86
N SER A 777 -17.47 -57.52 20.03
CA SER A 777 -16.30 -58.22 20.56
C SER A 777 -15.76 -59.29 19.61
N GLU A 778 -16.64 -60.00 18.89
CA GLU A 778 -16.25 -61.01 17.91
C GLU A 778 -15.53 -60.40 16.69
N GLN A 779 -15.95 -59.23 16.23
CA GLN A 779 -15.34 -58.51 15.11
C GLN A 779 -13.93 -58.00 15.46
N MET A 780 -13.75 -57.53 16.70
CA MET A 780 -12.44 -57.13 17.22
C MET A 780 -11.49 -58.33 17.31
N LEU A 781 -12.00 -59.49 17.72
CA LEU A 781 -11.23 -60.74 17.77
C LEU A 781 -10.84 -61.20 16.37
N GLU A 782 -11.77 -61.27 15.42
CA GLU A 782 -11.47 -61.66 14.03
C GLU A 782 -10.44 -60.75 13.38
N LEU A 783 -10.54 -59.43 13.59
CA LEU A 783 -9.54 -58.50 13.08
C LEU A 783 -8.16 -58.75 13.70
N ALA A 784 -8.08 -58.94 15.02
CA ALA A 784 -6.82 -59.23 15.70
C ALA A 784 -6.19 -60.54 15.21
N TRP A 785 -7.00 -61.58 14.97
CA TRP A 785 -6.54 -62.85 14.41
C TRP A 785 -6.10 -62.73 12.95
N GLY A 786 -6.82 -61.96 12.12
CA GLY A 786 -6.45 -61.68 10.73
C GLY A 786 -5.12 -60.92 10.63
N LEU A 787 -4.89 -59.93 11.49
CA LEU A 787 -3.64 -59.18 11.57
C LEU A 787 -2.47 -60.05 12.08
N LYS A 788 -2.73 -60.99 12.99
CA LYS A 788 -1.70 -61.93 13.49
C LYS A 788 -1.26 -62.94 12.43
N ASN A 789 -2.17 -63.35 11.54
CA ASN A 789 -1.93 -64.41 10.55
C ASN A 789 -1.44 -63.89 9.19
N SER A 790 -1.43 -62.57 8.95
CA SER A 790 -1.01 -61.97 7.68
C SER A 790 0.51 -61.80 7.64
N LYS A 791 1.23 -62.84 7.19
CA LYS A 791 2.69 -62.78 6.96
C LYS A 791 3.12 -61.96 5.72
N GLU A 792 2.19 -61.52 4.86
CA GLU A 792 2.51 -60.98 3.53
C GLU A 792 2.22 -59.48 3.33
N LEU A 793 1.73 -58.74 4.33
CA LEU A 793 1.43 -57.30 4.15
C LEU A 793 2.66 -56.38 4.16
N LEU A 794 3.88 -56.92 4.23
CA LEU A 794 5.13 -56.16 4.39
C LEU A 794 6.13 -56.38 3.24
N VAL A 795 5.70 -56.33 1.98
CA VAL A 795 6.62 -56.02 0.86
C VAL A 795 5.84 -55.27 -0.24
N GLY A 796 5.97 -53.95 -0.29
CA GLY A 796 5.41 -53.15 -1.39
C GLY A 796 5.43 -51.64 -1.14
N SER A 797 6.58 -51.02 -1.45
CA SER A 797 6.92 -49.58 -1.60
C SER A 797 6.51 -48.61 -0.50
#